data_AF-A0AAV3PPC7-F1
#
_entry.id   AF-A0AAV3PPC7-F1
#
_cell.length_a   1.000
_cell.length_b   1.000
_cell.length_c   1.000
_cell.angle_alpha   90.00
_cell.angle_beta   90.00
_cell.angle_gamma   90.00
#
_symmetry.space_group_name_H-M   'P 1'
#
loop_
_entity.id
_entity.type
_entity.pdbx_description
1 polymer ?
#
loop_
_entity_poly.entity_id
_entity_poly.type
_entity_poly.pdbx_seq_one_letter_code
_entity_poly.pdbx_strand_id
1 'polypeptide(L)'
;MECSSSFSSLHLVERYREDRRKLLEYLLSSSQISSVSDLNLDALSTDYIIQTIQSGGVIDVSEATKRYTDEAARPVMMNLHSRDIYFLHSDTESPGSPPRRVPPPVMARHNGENQFQNNVAGPRASVSAVNFDVKDASMRSDALDFENDFNSLSLGLPMLRTGLSDDDLVESAFEVLLVCMVSSGVEIQSTESRKKEKSSKLLDVLKNKKDKRHLSSQSFGRRQDFSDTFRVQLQISESKGAVFRRLVVRSSSVQGWEHADLPHISLGFLNGGYRSDFPNEKLFLQWKNRHVNILEELLSSAGSMVKENKSTDILLSKIRSSEEGEVKMSYSERNEVLSALKRFMSKFSSIPARFGIQGETYYWTSGYPLNVRIYEKLLLSVFDTLEDGQLVEEADDLLNTIKLTWPVLGIIHKLHDALYAWVLFKQFVVTQEAELLHCAIVEVQRVLQPGESNENGKEYLGNLFCLTVFNGSERQLTVVQSIFLSMGQWCDKKLQDYHLHFDQKASLFKKVIKMASTLGSSNFDKHGKMELRESDISSNTFSRKVKVYVLQSLEAACNRVSEKVSLRSDMGRKHPLALLANELKSVVDEELSTYYPVLCYWYPEAGEVIAMKLHHFYGEMLTKNNYCQHEEDPQDQVD
;
A
#
# COMPACT_ATOMS: atom_id res chain seq x y z
N MET A 1 33.74 -26.25 27.62
CA MET A 1 33.09 -27.47 27.11
C MET A 1 32.23 -27.06 25.94
N GLU A 2 32.81 -27.13 24.76
CA GLU A 2 32.12 -26.96 23.49
C GLU A 2 31.25 -28.21 23.27
N CYS A 3 29.96 -28.03 23.03
CA CYS A 3 29.13 -29.04 22.37
C CYS A 3 28.66 -28.45 21.05
N SER A 4 29.45 -28.76 20.02
CA SER A 4 29.10 -28.69 18.62
C SER A 4 27.92 -29.63 18.32
N SER A 5 26.80 -29.08 17.87
CA SER A 5 25.78 -29.84 17.13
C SER A 5 25.16 -28.97 16.04
N SER A 6 25.97 -28.57 15.06
CA SER A 6 25.48 -28.17 13.74
C SER A 6 24.97 -29.43 13.01
N PHE A 7 23.75 -29.85 13.34
CA PHE A 7 23.04 -30.84 12.52
C PHE A 7 22.65 -30.16 11.21
N SER A 8 23.43 -30.39 10.15
CA SER A 8 23.16 -29.85 8.81
C SER A 8 21.82 -30.37 8.28
N SER A 9 20.97 -29.48 7.77
CA SER A 9 19.69 -29.78 7.10
C SER A 9 19.79 -30.85 6.01
N LEU A 10 20.95 -30.97 5.35
CA LEU A 10 21.28 -32.01 4.38
C LEU A 10 21.12 -33.44 4.95
N HIS A 11 21.57 -33.67 6.19
CA HIS A 11 21.54 -34.98 6.83
C HIS A 11 20.11 -35.42 7.20
N LEU A 12 19.19 -34.48 7.41
CA LEU A 12 17.79 -34.78 7.69
C LEU A 12 17.04 -35.19 6.41
N VAL A 13 17.29 -34.48 5.30
CA VAL A 13 16.71 -34.79 3.99
C VAL A 13 17.21 -36.14 3.47
N GLU A 14 18.50 -36.44 3.64
CA GLU A 14 19.07 -37.74 3.27
C GLU A 14 18.46 -38.87 4.09
N ARG A 15 18.31 -38.68 5.41
CA ARG A 15 17.67 -39.67 6.28
C ARG A 15 16.20 -39.92 5.90
N TYR A 16 15.45 -38.86 5.59
CA TYR A 16 14.07 -38.99 5.11
C TYR A 16 13.99 -39.75 3.78
N ARG A 17 14.91 -39.47 2.85
CA ARG A 17 15.01 -40.21 1.57
C ARG A 17 15.31 -41.70 1.80
N GLU A 18 16.23 -42.02 2.70
CA GLU A 18 16.56 -43.41 3.04
C GLU A 18 15.38 -44.15 3.69
N ASP A 19 14.71 -43.52 4.66
CA ASP A 19 13.57 -44.12 5.35
C ASP A 19 12.38 -44.33 4.40
N ARG A 20 12.14 -43.38 3.49
CA ARG A 20 11.14 -43.54 2.41
C ARG A 20 11.48 -44.70 1.47
N ARG A 21 12.73 -44.85 1.05
CA ARG A 21 13.15 -45.97 0.18
C ARG A 21 12.93 -47.32 0.86
N LYS A 22 13.31 -47.46 2.14
CA LYS A 22 13.07 -48.68 2.93
C LYS A 22 11.58 -49.01 3.04
N LEU A 23 10.73 -48.00 3.24
CA LEU A 23 9.28 -48.18 3.28
C LEU A 23 8.74 -48.68 1.93
N LEU A 24 9.16 -48.07 0.82
CA LEU A 24 8.74 -48.48 -0.52
C LEU A 24 9.24 -49.88 -0.89
N GLU A 25 10.47 -50.24 -0.53
CA GLU A 25 11.00 -51.59 -0.69
C GLU A 25 10.16 -52.62 0.08
N TYR A 26 9.81 -52.31 1.33
CA TYR A 26 8.95 -53.17 2.14
C TYR A 26 7.57 -53.35 1.50
N LEU A 27 6.91 -52.25 1.11
CA LEU A 27 5.58 -52.30 0.50
C LEU A 27 5.61 -53.05 -0.84
N LEU A 28 6.61 -52.82 -1.69
CA LEU A 28 6.73 -53.49 -2.99
C LEU A 28 7.13 -54.97 -2.86
N SER A 29 7.87 -55.35 -1.82
CA SER A 29 8.19 -56.76 -1.53
C SER A 29 6.95 -57.58 -1.13
N SER A 30 5.90 -56.92 -0.62
CA SER A 30 4.64 -57.55 -0.24
C SER A 30 3.66 -57.71 -1.41
N SER A 31 3.84 -56.91 -2.47
CA SER A 31 3.12 -57.04 -3.74
C SER A 31 3.87 -57.99 -4.68
N GLN A 32 3.19 -58.86 -5.41
CA GLN A 32 3.79 -59.84 -6.34
C GLN A 32 4.40 -59.17 -7.60
N ILE A 33 5.31 -58.21 -7.43
CA ILE A 33 6.06 -57.59 -8.52
C ILE A 33 7.41 -58.31 -8.64
N SER A 34 7.57 -59.05 -9.72
CA SER A 34 8.83 -59.69 -10.07
C SER A 34 9.83 -58.64 -10.58
N SER A 35 10.86 -58.38 -9.79
CA SER A 35 12.00 -57.45 -10.01
C SER A 35 11.79 -56.00 -9.54
N VAL A 36 12.10 -55.76 -8.26
CA VAL A 36 12.18 -54.43 -7.64
C VAL A 36 13.54 -53.75 -7.92
N SER A 37 14.54 -54.51 -8.40
CA SER A 37 15.94 -54.07 -8.52
C SER A 37 16.22 -53.01 -9.60
N ASP A 38 15.34 -52.84 -10.59
CA ASP A 38 15.52 -51.87 -11.68
C ASP A 38 14.64 -50.61 -11.56
N LEU A 39 13.92 -50.46 -10.44
CA LEU A 39 12.97 -49.36 -10.24
C LEU A 39 13.60 -48.17 -9.51
N ASN A 40 13.43 -46.96 -10.06
CA ASN A 40 13.81 -45.73 -9.36
C ASN A 40 12.78 -45.40 -8.27
N LEU A 41 12.99 -45.95 -7.07
CA LEU A 41 12.12 -45.76 -5.89
C LEU A 41 11.97 -44.29 -5.51
N ASP A 42 12.95 -43.45 -5.83
CA ASP A 42 12.89 -42.03 -5.51
C ASP A 42 11.80 -41.30 -6.32
N ALA A 43 11.39 -41.85 -7.47
CA ALA A 43 10.40 -41.27 -8.38
C ALA A 43 8.98 -41.88 -8.29
N LEU A 44 8.66 -42.62 -7.23
CA LEU A 44 7.34 -43.27 -7.05
C LEU A 44 6.47 -42.58 -5.99
N SER A 45 5.17 -42.39 -6.26
CA SER A 45 4.23 -41.84 -5.28
C SER A 45 3.95 -42.88 -4.18
N THR A 46 4.30 -42.53 -2.94
CA THR A 46 4.06 -43.39 -1.78
C THR A 46 2.57 -43.51 -1.47
N ASP A 47 1.80 -42.42 -1.65
CA ASP A 47 0.36 -42.39 -1.39
C ASP A 47 -0.41 -43.29 -2.36
N TYR A 48 -0.05 -43.26 -3.65
CA TYR A 48 -0.65 -44.16 -4.65
C TYR A 48 -0.39 -45.64 -4.32
N ILE A 49 0.82 -45.98 -3.90
CA ILE A 49 1.20 -47.35 -3.55
C ILE A 49 0.41 -47.82 -2.32
N ILE A 50 0.32 -47.00 -1.27
CA ILE A 50 -0.45 -47.33 -0.07
C ILE A 50 -1.94 -47.49 -0.40
N GLN A 51 -2.51 -46.58 -1.18
CA GLN A 51 -3.93 -46.63 -1.57
C GLN A 51 -4.23 -47.89 -2.39
N THR A 52 -3.34 -48.26 -3.31
CA THR A 52 -3.51 -49.44 -4.17
C THR A 52 -3.44 -50.73 -3.36
N ILE A 53 -2.53 -50.82 -2.39
CA ILE A 53 -2.43 -51.94 -1.44
C ILE A 53 -3.70 -52.02 -0.58
N GLN A 54 -4.19 -50.90 -0.06
CA GLN A 54 -5.43 -50.85 0.73
C GLN A 54 -6.67 -51.27 -0.07
N SER A 55 -6.72 -50.95 -1.37
CA SER A 55 -7.81 -51.36 -2.26
C SER A 55 -7.66 -52.77 -2.82
N GLY A 56 -6.55 -53.49 -2.53
CA GLY A 56 -6.26 -54.81 -3.08
C GLY A 56 -6.00 -54.83 -4.59
N GLY A 57 -5.57 -53.71 -5.16
CA GLY A 57 -5.31 -53.54 -6.60
C GLY A 57 -3.90 -53.95 -7.02
N VAL A 58 -3.69 -54.13 -8.32
CA VAL A 58 -2.35 -54.34 -8.90
C VAL A 58 -1.65 -53.00 -9.03
N ILE A 59 -0.39 -52.92 -8.58
CA ILE A 59 0.41 -51.69 -8.63
C ILE A 59 0.91 -51.47 -10.05
N ASP A 60 0.53 -50.33 -10.65
CA ASP A 60 1.08 -49.85 -11.93
C ASP A 60 2.21 -48.83 -11.65
N VAL A 61 3.43 -49.21 -12.01
CA VAL A 61 4.64 -48.39 -11.84
C VAL A 61 4.58 -47.09 -12.67
N SER A 62 3.94 -47.14 -13.85
CA SER A 62 3.86 -45.99 -14.74
C SER A 62 2.91 -44.92 -14.18
N GLU A 63 1.78 -45.33 -13.61
CA GLU A 63 0.84 -44.45 -12.94
C GLU A 63 1.43 -43.92 -11.60
N ALA A 64 2.15 -44.75 -10.85
CA ALA A 64 2.85 -44.34 -9.63
C ALA A 64 3.90 -43.23 -9.88
N THR A 65 4.62 -43.32 -11.01
CA THR A 65 5.62 -42.33 -11.42
C THR A 65 4.96 -41.02 -11.85
N LYS A 66 3.87 -41.12 -12.61
CA LYS A 66 3.09 -39.96 -13.05
C LYS A 66 2.47 -39.19 -11.87
N ARG A 67 1.92 -39.91 -10.90
CA ARG A 67 1.38 -39.34 -9.64
C ARG A 67 2.45 -38.60 -8.86
N TYR A 68 3.66 -39.17 -8.76
CA TYR A 68 4.79 -38.51 -8.10
C TYR A 68 5.17 -37.19 -8.79
N THR A 69 5.22 -37.17 -10.12
CA THR A 69 5.52 -35.93 -10.87
C THR A 69 4.42 -34.88 -10.71
N ASP A 70 3.15 -35.30 -10.65
CA ASP A 70 2.01 -34.42 -10.44
C ASP A 70 1.96 -33.87 -9.00
N GLU A 71 2.32 -34.68 -8.01
CA GLU A 71 2.44 -34.30 -6.59
C GLU A 71 3.61 -33.34 -6.36
N ALA A 72 4.77 -33.61 -6.96
CA ALA A 72 5.94 -32.74 -6.88
C ALA A 72 5.73 -31.35 -7.53
N ALA A 73 4.80 -31.26 -8.49
CA ALA A 73 4.39 -29.99 -9.10
C ALA A 73 3.42 -29.17 -8.24
N ARG A 74 2.95 -29.71 -7.10
CA ARG A 74 1.97 -29.06 -6.21
C ARG A 74 2.58 -28.79 -4.82
N PRO A 75 2.12 -27.75 -4.10
CA PRO A 75 2.53 -27.52 -2.72
C PRO A 75 2.13 -28.71 -1.84
N VAL A 76 2.97 -29.05 -0.86
CA VAL A 76 2.67 -30.11 0.11
C VAL A 76 1.37 -29.76 0.85
N MET A 77 0.39 -30.66 0.78
CA MET A 77 -0.97 -30.45 1.26
C MET A 77 -1.30 -31.51 2.32
N MET A 78 -1.71 -31.08 3.51
CA MET A 78 -2.38 -31.97 4.47
C MET A 78 -3.89 -31.74 4.38
N ASN A 79 -4.62 -32.78 3.99
CA ASN A 79 -6.08 -32.79 4.06
C ASN A 79 -6.52 -33.14 5.49
N LEU A 80 -6.91 -32.13 6.26
CA LEU A 80 -7.67 -32.32 7.48
C LEU A 80 -9.16 -32.13 7.16
N HIS A 81 -10.03 -32.93 7.78
CA HIS A 81 -11.47 -33.00 7.49
C HIS A 81 -12.24 -31.65 7.61
N SER A 82 -11.60 -30.56 8.03
CA SER A 82 -12.20 -29.22 8.06
C SER A 82 -11.42 -28.11 7.35
N ARG A 83 -10.21 -28.37 6.82
CA ARG A 83 -9.45 -27.38 6.02
C ARG A 83 -8.17 -27.97 5.40
N ASP A 84 -7.86 -27.53 4.18
CA ASP A 84 -6.59 -27.84 3.50
C ASP A 84 -5.49 -26.89 4.01
N ILE A 85 -4.37 -27.46 4.49
CA ILE A 85 -3.20 -26.69 4.93
C ILE A 85 -2.11 -26.81 3.86
N TYR A 86 -1.66 -25.68 3.35
CA TYR A 86 -0.57 -25.60 2.36
C TYR A 86 0.74 -25.20 3.06
N PHE A 87 1.81 -25.97 2.84
CA PHE A 87 3.14 -25.58 3.28
C PHE A 87 3.87 -24.86 2.13
N LEU A 88 4.24 -23.60 2.34
CA LEU A 88 5.11 -22.87 1.44
C LEU A 88 6.56 -23.31 1.68
N HIS A 89 7.27 -23.66 0.61
CA HIS A 89 8.70 -23.96 0.64
C HIS A 89 9.44 -22.68 1.08
N SER A 90 9.89 -22.63 2.33
CA SER A 90 10.69 -21.53 2.87
C SER A 90 12.08 -22.05 3.19
N ASP A 91 13.10 -21.25 2.85
CA ASP A 91 14.47 -21.53 3.26
C ASP A 91 14.55 -21.56 4.79
N THR A 92 15.13 -22.63 5.31
CA THR A 92 15.14 -22.94 6.76
C THR A 92 16.05 -22.03 7.57
N GLU A 93 16.90 -21.22 6.92
CA GLU A 93 17.91 -20.38 7.58
C GLU A 93 17.44 -18.94 7.84
N SER A 94 16.33 -18.48 7.24
CA SER A 94 15.71 -17.19 7.61
C SER A 94 14.26 -17.08 7.14
N PRO A 95 13.26 -17.33 8.00
CA PRO A 95 11.95 -16.74 7.77
C PRO A 95 12.11 -15.25 8.04
N GLY A 96 12.30 -14.46 6.98
CA GLY A 96 12.18 -13.00 7.06
C GLY A 96 10.82 -12.62 7.64
N SER A 97 10.72 -11.43 8.23
CA SER A 97 9.45 -10.90 8.73
C SER A 97 8.38 -11.01 7.62
N PRO A 98 7.17 -11.51 7.93
CA PRO A 98 6.13 -11.63 6.92
C PRO A 98 5.85 -10.24 6.32
N PRO A 99 5.66 -10.14 4.99
CA PRO A 99 5.36 -8.86 4.34
C PRO A 99 4.12 -8.25 5.00
N ARG A 100 4.24 -7.01 5.48
CA ARG A 100 3.17 -6.29 6.19
C ARG A 100 2.13 -5.68 5.25
N ARG A 101 2.35 -5.75 3.94
CA ARG A 101 1.32 -5.40 2.95
C ARG A 101 0.19 -6.42 2.99
N VAL A 102 -1.02 -5.91 3.13
CA VAL A 102 -2.24 -6.68 2.87
C VAL A 102 -2.17 -7.19 1.42
N PRO A 103 -2.33 -8.50 1.15
CA PRO A 103 -2.37 -9.01 -0.21
C PRO A 103 -3.53 -8.33 -0.98
N PRO A 104 -3.43 -8.18 -2.32
CA PRO A 104 -4.48 -7.56 -3.11
C PRO A 104 -5.83 -8.24 -2.83
N PRO A 105 -6.92 -7.48 -2.59
CA PRO A 105 -8.22 -8.07 -2.33
C PRO A 105 -8.62 -8.93 -3.54
N VAL A 106 -8.87 -10.22 -3.29
CA VAL A 106 -9.43 -11.13 -4.29
C VAL A 106 -10.86 -10.68 -4.54
N MET A 107 -11.08 -9.90 -5.60
CA MET A 107 -12.43 -9.61 -6.08
C MET A 107 -13.06 -10.92 -6.56
N ALA A 108 -13.97 -11.47 -5.76
CA ALA A 108 -14.88 -12.51 -6.22
C ALA A 108 -15.64 -11.95 -7.43
N ARG A 109 -15.49 -12.60 -8.58
CA ARG A 109 -16.31 -12.33 -9.77
C ARG A 109 -17.78 -12.56 -9.40
N HIS A 110 -18.51 -11.48 -9.14
CA HIS A 110 -19.96 -11.53 -9.17
C HIS A 110 -20.39 -11.58 -10.63
N ASN A 111 -20.67 -12.80 -11.12
CA ASN A 111 -21.56 -12.96 -12.26
C ASN A 111 -22.94 -12.46 -11.83
N GLY A 112 -23.48 -11.51 -12.58
CA GLY A 112 -24.87 -11.09 -12.45
C GLY A 112 -25.78 -12.20 -12.94
N GLU A 113 -26.78 -12.54 -12.13
CA GLU A 113 -28.19 -12.62 -12.54
C GLU A 113 -29.08 -12.97 -11.33
N ASN A 114 -30.26 -12.34 -11.33
CA ASN A 114 -31.49 -12.61 -10.56
C ASN A 114 -31.72 -11.88 -9.22
N GLN A 115 -32.60 -10.88 -9.34
CA GLN A 115 -33.56 -10.39 -8.35
C GLN A 115 -34.30 -11.55 -7.68
N PHE A 116 -34.55 -11.49 -6.37
CA PHE A 116 -35.88 -11.63 -5.73
C PHE A 116 -35.80 -11.46 -4.20
N GLN A 117 -36.56 -10.48 -3.72
CA GLN A 117 -37.35 -10.39 -2.47
C GLN A 117 -36.80 -10.81 -1.09
N ASN A 118 -36.90 -9.84 -0.17
CA ASN A 118 -36.89 -9.96 1.29
C ASN A 118 -37.97 -10.91 1.83
N ASN A 119 -37.61 -11.86 2.71
CA ASN A 119 -38.06 -11.94 4.12
C ASN A 119 -37.79 -13.33 4.76
N VAL A 120 -37.62 -13.30 6.09
CA VAL A 120 -37.80 -14.37 7.11
C VAL A 120 -36.56 -15.16 7.61
N ALA A 121 -36.11 -14.71 8.80
CA ALA A 121 -35.72 -15.43 10.03
C ALA A 121 -35.08 -16.86 10.02
N GLY A 122 -33.83 -16.91 10.53
CA GLY A 122 -33.30 -17.91 11.49
C GLY A 122 -32.41 -19.05 10.95
N PRO A 123 -31.54 -19.69 11.75
CA PRO A 123 -30.74 -19.20 12.88
C PRO A 123 -29.20 -19.35 12.65
N ARG A 124 -28.42 -18.46 13.26
CA ARG A 124 -26.94 -18.52 13.32
C ARG A 124 -26.49 -19.73 14.15
N ALA A 125 -25.72 -20.62 13.55
CA ALA A 125 -24.96 -21.64 14.28
C ALA A 125 -23.69 -21.01 14.87
N SER A 126 -23.68 -20.89 16.19
CA SER A 126 -22.55 -20.60 17.04
C SER A 126 -21.58 -21.79 17.08
N VAL A 127 -20.33 -21.58 16.70
CA VAL A 127 -19.23 -22.51 17.03
C VAL A 127 -18.35 -21.83 18.07
N SER A 128 -18.37 -22.42 19.26
CA SER A 128 -17.66 -22.03 20.46
C SER A 128 -16.13 -22.07 20.26
N ALA A 129 -15.48 -20.93 20.49
CA ALA A 129 -14.03 -20.87 20.70
C ALA A 129 -13.70 -21.49 22.06
N VAL A 130 -12.85 -22.51 22.07
CA VAL A 130 -12.23 -23.05 23.27
C VAL A 130 -10.99 -22.20 23.56
N ASN A 131 -10.93 -21.66 24.78
CA ASN A 131 -9.92 -20.73 25.27
C ASN A 131 -8.51 -21.37 25.35
N PHE A 132 -7.52 -20.66 24.82
CA PHE A 132 -6.11 -20.75 25.23
C PHE A 132 -5.53 -19.33 25.38
N ASP A 133 -5.11 -19.04 26.62
CA ASP A 133 -4.27 -17.95 27.18
C ASP A 133 -4.03 -16.62 26.42
N VAL A 134 -4.72 -15.56 26.91
CA VAL A 134 -4.34 -14.20 27.37
C VAL A 134 -3.17 -13.39 26.75
N LYS A 135 -2.37 -13.86 25.78
CA LYS A 135 -1.39 -12.99 25.07
C LYS A 135 -1.83 -12.49 23.70
N ASP A 136 -2.93 -13.00 23.16
CA ASP A 136 -3.35 -12.77 21.77
C ASP A 136 -4.34 -11.60 21.59
N ALA A 137 -4.87 -11.06 22.69
CA ALA A 137 -5.88 -9.98 22.65
C ALA A 137 -5.29 -8.60 22.27
N SER A 138 -4.05 -8.31 22.69
CA SER A 138 -3.36 -7.06 22.34
C SER A 138 -3.01 -7.03 20.84
N MET A 139 -2.49 -8.12 20.27
CA MET A 139 -2.17 -8.17 18.84
C MET A 139 -3.42 -8.07 17.95
N ARG A 140 -4.56 -8.63 18.37
CA ARG A 140 -5.82 -8.52 17.63
C ARG A 140 -6.46 -7.14 17.74
N SER A 141 -6.36 -6.47 18.89
CA SER A 141 -6.82 -5.08 19.06
C SER A 141 -6.01 -4.12 18.20
N ASP A 142 -4.67 -4.24 18.26
CA ASP A 142 -3.76 -3.44 17.46
C ASP A 142 -4.03 -3.65 15.97
N ALA A 143 -4.17 -4.89 15.50
CA ALA A 143 -4.46 -5.18 14.08
C ALA A 143 -5.80 -4.61 13.59
N LEU A 144 -6.87 -4.65 14.41
CA LEU A 144 -8.17 -4.07 14.07
C LEU A 144 -8.14 -2.53 14.09
N ASP A 145 -7.38 -1.93 15.01
CA ASP A 145 -7.18 -0.48 15.06
C ASP A 145 -6.30 0.01 13.88
N PHE A 146 -5.29 -0.77 13.48
CA PHE A 146 -4.48 -0.52 12.28
C PHE A 146 -5.29 -0.57 10.98
N GLU A 147 -6.16 -1.57 10.83
CA GLU A 147 -7.02 -1.72 9.65
C GLU A 147 -8.06 -0.59 9.58
N ASN A 148 -8.59 -0.15 10.73
CA ASN A 148 -9.47 1.02 10.83
C ASN A 148 -8.74 2.35 10.55
N ASP A 149 -7.48 2.50 10.96
CA ASP A 149 -6.70 3.71 10.72
C ASP A 149 -6.31 3.88 9.26
N PHE A 150 -5.92 2.81 8.57
CA PHE A 150 -5.64 2.88 7.13
C PHE A 150 -6.91 3.14 6.32
N ASN A 151 -8.03 2.48 6.68
CA ASN A 151 -9.33 2.72 6.04
C ASN A 151 -9.88 4.13 6.28
N SER A 152 -9.40 4.84 7.31
CA SER A 152 -9.77 6.23 7.57
C SER A 152 -9.03 7.26 6.67
N LEU A 153 -7.91 6.87 6.05
CA LEU A 153 -7.06 7.76 5.25
C LEU A 153 -7.46 7.72 3.76
N SER A 154 -8.55 8.42 3.44
CA SER A 154 -9.03 8.62 2.08
C SER A 154 -8.78 10.06 1.61
N LEU A 155 -8.22 10.22 0.41
CA LEU A 155 -8.14 11.53 -0.26
C LEU A 155 -9.46 11.95 -0.93
N GLY A 156 -10.42 11.04 -1.08
CA GLY A 156 -11.66 11.36 -1.79
C GLY A 156 -11.46 11.76 -3.26
N LEU A 157 -10.37 11.32 -3.90
CA LEU A 157 -10.17 11.54 -5.34
C LEU A 157 -11.34 10.91 -6.12
N PRO A 158 -11.84 11.56 -7.20
CA PRO A 158 -12.88 10.99 -8.03
C PRO A 158 -12.57 9.54 -8.42
N MET A 159 -13.57 8.65 -8.31
CA MET A 159 -13.39 7.22 -8.61
C MET A 159 -13.12 7.02 -10.10
N LEU A 160 -12.20 6.09 -10.40
CA LEU A 160 -11.95 5.67 -11.77
C LEU A 160 -13.11 4.79 -12.24
N ARG A 161 -13.62 5.02 -13.45
CA ARG A 161 -14.79 4.30 -14.00
C ARG A 161 -14.41 2.93 -14.57
N THR A 162 -13.17 2.79 -14.99
CA THR A 162 -12.68 1.68 -15.81
C THR A 162 -12.20 0.46 -15.02
N GLY A 163 -12.31 0.50 -13.68
CA GLY A 163 -11.93 -0.62 -12.81
C GLY A 163 -10.44 -0.94 -12.77
N LEU A 164 -9.57 0.03 -13.13
CA LEU A 164 -8.11 -0.10 -13.05
C LEU A 164 -7.68 -0.55 -11.65
N SER A 165 -6.92 -1.65 -11.61
CA SER A 165 -6.41 -2.22 -10.36
C SER A 165 -5.17 -1.48 -9.86
N ASP A 166 -4.75 -1.76 -8.63
CA ASP A 166 -3.52 -1.19 -8.08
C ASP A 166 -2.29 -1.60 -8.89
N ASP A 167 -2.22 -2.87 -9.30
CA ASP A 167 -1.18 -3.42 -10.17
C ASP A 167 -1.15 -2.70 -11.53
N ASP A 168 -2.32 -2.37 -12.09
CA ASP A 168 -2.40 -1.61 -13.34
C ASP A 168 -1.79 -0.22 -13.17
N LEU A 169 -2.05 0.46 -12.07
CA LEU A 169 -1.48 1.78 -11.78
C LEU A 169 0.03 1.72 -11.58
N VAL A 170 0.53 0.69 -10.89
CA VAL A 170 1.97 0.47 -10.66
C VAL A 170 2.70 0.18 -11.97
N GLU A 171 2.17 -0.70 -12.81
CA GLU A 171 2.76 -1.00 -14.12
C GLU A 171 2.72 0.22 -15.04
N SER A 172 1.63 0.99 -15.02
CA SER A 172 1.51 2.24 -15.80
C SER A 172 2.50 3.30 -15.34
N ALA A 173 2.72 3.44 -14.04
CA ALA A 173 3.70 4.36 -13.46
C ALA A 173 5.10 4.06 -14.00
N PHE A 174 5.51 2.80 -13.97
CA PHE A 174 6.80 2.41 -14.52
C PHE A 174 6.90 2.63 -16.04
N GLU A 175 5.86 2.28 -16.80
CA GLU A 175 5.83 2.54 -18.25
C GLU A 175 5.99 4.04 -18.58
N VAL A 176 5.26 4.91 -17.88
CA VAL A 176 5.36 6.38 -18.03
C VAL A 176 6.75 6.87 -17.68
N LEU A 177 7.34 6.38 -16.59
CA LEU A 177 8.69 6.74 -16.18
C LEU A 177 9.72 6.36 -17.24
N LEU A 178 9.66 5.13 -17.77
CA LEU A 178 10.57 4.68 -18.83
C LEU A 178 10.46 5.55 -20.08
N VAL A 179 9.25 5.93 -20.50
CA VAL A 179 9.06 6.84 -21.62
C VAL A 179 9.73 8.19 -21.33
N CYS A 180 9.49 8.78 -20.16
CA CYS A 180 10.08 10.08 -19.80
C CYS A 180 11.60 10.04 -19.69
N MET A 181 12.17 8.92 -19.22
CA MET A 181 13.61 8.68 -19.20
C MET A 181 14.20 8.67 -20.62
N VAL A 182 13.58 7.93 -21.55
CA VAL A 182 14.04 7.88 -22.96
C VAL A 182 13.90 9.24 -23.65
N SER A 183 12.78 9.94 -23.46
CA SER A 183 12.57 11.29 -24.02
C SER A 183 13.61 12.30 -23.54
N SER A 184 14.16 12.09 -22.34
CA SER A 184 15.18 12.96 -21.74
C SER A 184 16.61 12.54 -22.10
N GLY A 185 16.78 11.57 -23.01
CA GLY A 185 18.09 11.09 -23.46
C GLY A 185 18.77 10.08 -22.52
N VAL A 186 18.04 9.46 -21.59
CA VAL A 186 18.57 8.39 -20.74
C VAL A 186 18.53 7.06 -21.50
N GLU A 187 19.69 6.44 -21.70
CA GLU A 187 19.82 5.21 -22.47
C GLU A 187 19.34 3.98 -21.67
N ILE A 188 18.22 3.37 -22.08
CA ILE A 188 17.70 2.13 -21.50
C ILE A 188 18.40 0.92 -22.13
N GLN A 189 19.20 0.18 -21.36
CA GLN A 189 19.79 -1.06 -21.84
C GLN A 189 18.77 -2.21 -21.86
N SER A 190 18.66 -2.91 -22.99
CA SER A 190 17.95 -4.19 -23.07
C SER A 190 18.87 -5.32 -22.60
N THR A 191 18.33 -6.25 -21.81
CA THR A 191 19.08 -7.36 -21.18
C THR A 191 19.74 -8.34 -22.16
N GLU A 192 19.51 -8.21 -23.47
CA GLU A 192 20.20 -9.01 -24.51
C GLU A 192 21.70 -8.70 -24.63
N SER A 193 22.15 -7.50 -24.24
CA SER A 193 23.57 -7.11 -24.32
C SER A 193 24.45 -7.83 -23.29
N ARG A 194 23.91 -8.24 -22.14
CA ARG A 194 24.68 -8.93 -21.08
C ARG A 194 25.23 -10.29 -21.50
N LYS A 195 24.58 -11.00 -22.43
CA LYS A 195 25.09 -12.29 -22.95
C LYS A 195 26.24 -12.12 -23.95
N LYS A 196 26.31 -11.00 -24.66
CA LYS A 196 27.41 -10.69 -25.60
C LYS A 196 28.56 -9.92 -24.95
N GLU A 197 28.30 -9.11 -23.92
CA GLU A 197 29.37 -8.37 -23.23
C GLU A 197 30.22 -9.24 -22.30
N LYS A 198 29.67 -10.30 -21.69
CA LYS A 198 30.46 -11.19 -20.82
C LYS A 198 31.51 -11.98 -21.61
N SER A 199 31.30 -12.24 -22.90
CA SER A 199 32.28 -12.89 -23.77
C SER A 199 33.33 -11.93 -24.34
N SER A 200 33.02 -10.63 -24.50
CA SER A 200 33.98 -9.63 -24.96
C SER A 200 34.86 -9.07 -23.82
N LYS A 201 34.33 -8.94 -22.60
CA LYS A 201 35.08 -8.42 -21.43
C LYS A 201 36.23 -9.31 -20.97
N LEU A 202 36.22 -10.61 -21.29
CA LEU A 202 37.35 -11.51 -20.97
C LEU A 202 38.57 -11.29 -21.89
N LEU A 203 38.40 -10.69 -23.07
CA LEU A 203 39.49 -10.46 -24.02
C LEU A 203 40.13 -9.06 -23.90
N ASP A 204 39.39 -8.08 -23.37
CA ASP A 204 39.90 -6.70 -23.16
C ASP A 204 40.74 -6.53 -21.89
N VAL A 205 40.67 -7.47 -20.93
CA VAL A 205 41.44 -7.40 -19.66
C VAL A 205 42.94 -7.70 -19.86
N LEU A 206 43.37 -8.18 -21.03
CA LEU A 206 44.79 -8.46 -21.32
C LEU A 206 45.53 -7.36 -22.10
N LYS A 207 44.85 -6.28 -22.50
CA LYS A 207 45.51 -5.17 -23.21
C LYS A 207 44.95 -3.83 -22.74
N ASN A 208 45.55 -3.28 -21.70
CA ASN A 208 46.07 -1.90 -21.68
C ASN A 208 46.36 -1.45 -20.24
N LYS A 209 47.64 -1.46 -19.87
CA LYS A 209 48.16 -0.86 -18.66
C LYS A 209 48.93 0.41 -19.04
N LYS A 210 48.24 1.55 -19.18
CA LYS A 210 48.82 2.88 -18.95
C LYS A 210 47.81 4.03 -19.06
N ASP A 211 47.79 4.80 -17.98
CA ASP A 211 47.62 6.25 -17.89
C ASP A 211 46.25 6.95 -18.03
N LYS A 212 46.02 7.76 -16.97
CA LYS A 212 45.34 9.06 -16.87
C LYS A 212 43.81 9.12 -16.70
N ARG A 213 43.48 9.33 -15.42
CA ARG A 213 42.51 10.28 -14.83
C ARG A 213 41.73 11.13 -15.85
N HIS A 214 40.40 10.96 -15.86
CA HIS A 214 39.44 12.05 -16.11
C HIS A 214 38.21 11.82 -15.22
N LEU A 215 38.02 12.72 -14.26
CA LEU A 215 36.80 12.90 -13.48
C LEU A 215 35.77 13.63 -14.35
N SER A 216 34.98 12.91 -15.14
CA SER A 216 33.72 13.46 -15.69
C SER A 216 32.69 12.42 -16.15
N SER A 217 32.88 11.12 -15.91
CA SER A 217 31.93 10.07 -16.34
C SER A 217 30.98 9.58 -15.25
N GLN A 218 31.10 10.07 -14.01
CA GLN A 218 30.42 9.48 -12.86
C GLN A 218 28.92 9.82 -12.78
N SER A 219 28.46 10.91 -13.39
CA SER A 219 27.04 11.33 -13.36
C SER A 219 26.15 10.57 -14.35
N PHE A 220 26.70 10.19 -15.52
CA PHE A 220 25.95 9.45 -16.54
C PHE A 220 25.80 7.97 -16.20
N GLY A 221 26.82 7.34 -15.59
CA GLY A 221 26.74 5.94 -15.15
C GLY A 221 25.72 5.71 -14.03
N ARG A 222 25.57 6.65 -13.09
CA ARG A 222 24.64 6.54 -11.97
C ARG A 222 23.17 6.60 -12.39
N ARG A 223 22.84 7.38 -13.44
CA ARG A 223 21.47 7.49 -13.97
C ARG A 223 21.02 6.25 -14.76
N GLN A 224 21.98 5.42 -15.20
CA GLN A 224 21.75 4.23 -16.01
C GLN A 224 21.26 3.02 -15.18
N ASP A 225 21.49 3.03 -13.86
CA ASP A 225 21.13 1.94 -12.94
C ASP A 225 19.72 2.09 -12.30
N PHE A 226 19.14 3.29 -12.29
CA PHE A 226 17.86 3.52 -11.60
C PHE A 226 16.67 2.83 -12.23
N SER A 227 16.70 2.50 -13.52
CA SER A 227 15.60 1.78 -14.17
C SER A 227 15.35 0.41 -13.53
N ASP A 228 16.41 -0.26 -13.07
CA ASP A 228 16.28 -1.53 -12.33
C ASP A 228 15.88 -1.29 -10.87
N THR A 229 16.37 -0.23 -10.23
CA THR A 229 15.91 0.18 -8.89
C THR A 229 14.41 0.45 -8.87
N PHE A 230 13.90 1.29 -9.77
CA PHE A 230 12.46 1.55 -9.91
C PHE A 230 11.65 0.28 -10.16
N ARG A 231 12.16 -0.63 -11.00
CA ARG A 231 11.50 -1.91 -11.26
C ARG A 231 11.35 -2.71 -9.97
N VAL A 232 12.41 -2.81 -9.17
CA VAL A 232 12.40 -3.56 -7.90
C VAL A 232 11.48 -2.89 -6.89
N GLN A 233 11.60 -1.58 -6.70
CA GLN A 233 10.80 -0.86 -5.71
C GLN A 233 9.31 -0.80 -6.08
N LEU A 234 8.97 -0.81 -7.37
CA LEU A 234 7.60 -0.96 -7.87
C LEU A 234 7.15 -2.43 -7.97
N GLN A 235 7.97 -3.40 -7.53
CA GLN A 235 7.65 -4.84 -7.54
C GLN A 235 7.28 -5.40 -8.92
N ILE A 236 7.89 -4.86 -9.97
CA ILE A 236 7.69 -5.29 -11.35
C ILE A 236 8.61 -6.46 -11.67
N SER A 237 8.04 -7.56 -12.17
CA SER A 237 8.83 -8.74 -12.54
C SER A 237 9.85 -8.40 -13.64
N GLU A 238 11.00 -9.09 -13.64
CA GLU A 238 12.05 -8.87 -14.65
C GLU A 238 11.51 -9.10 -16.07
N SER A 239 10.65 -10.11 -16.22
CA SER A 239 9.97 -10.43 -17.47
C SER A 239 9.11 -9.27 -17.98
N LYS A 240 8.26 -8.67 -17.13
CA LYS A 240 7.43 -7.51 -17.48
C LYS A 240 8.30 -6.29 -17.78
N GLY A 241 9.28 -6.01 -16.92
CA GLY A 241 10.20 -4.87 -17.10
C GLY A 241 10.96 -4.94 -18.43
N ALA A 242 11.43 -6.12 -18.83
CA ALA A 242 12.09 -6.32 -20.13
C ALA A 242 11.14 -6.07 -21.31
N VAL A 243 9.89 -6.49 -21.21
CA VAL A 243 8.86 -6.23 -22.24
C VAL A 243 8.60 -4.74 -22.36
N PHE A 244 8.38 -4.04 -21.25
CA PHE A 244 8.10 -2.60 -21.24
C PHE A 244 9.26 -1.80 -21.83
N ARG A 245 10.50 -2.11 -21.46
CA ARG A 245 11.70 -1.48 -22.05
C ARG A 245 11.77 -1.66 -23.57
N ARG A 246 11.52 -2.87 -24.08
CA ARG A 246 11.46 -3.14 -25.54
C ARG A 246 10.34 -2.37 -26.23
N LEU A 247 9.16 -2.28 -25.61
CA LEU A 247 8.03 -1.52 -26.14
C LEU A 247 8.36 -0.04 -26.25
N VAL A 248 8.93 0.57 -25.20
CA VAL A 248 9.31 1.99 -25.20
C VAL A 248 10.32 2.30 -26.31
N VAL A 249 11.38 1.51 -26.45
CA VAL A 249 12.44 1.71 -27.46
C VAL A 249 11.90 1.57 -28.89
N ARG A 250 11.00 0.60 -29.12
CA ARG A 250 10.36 0.45 -30.44
C ARG A 250 9.43 1.62 -30.72
N SER A 251 8.59 2.01 -29.76
CA SER A 251 7.64 3.09 -29.95
C SER A 251 8.33 4.46 -30.11
N SER A 252 9.51 4.68 -29.53
CA SER A 252 10.31 5.91 -29.77
C SER A 252 10.83 6.04 -31.20
N SER A 253 11.02 4.93 -31.93
CA SER A 253 11.44 4.96 -33.33
C SER A 253 10.32 5.31 -34.31
N VAL A 254 9.06 5.11 -33.88
CA VAL A 254 7.84 5.31 -34.69
C VAL A 254 7.18 6.66 -34.38
N GLN A 255 7.32 7.16 -33.14
CA GLN A 255 6.70 8.38 -32.65
C GLN A 255 7.70 9.12 -31.75
N GLY A 256 8.01 10.38 -32.08
CA GLY A 256 8.78 11.25 -31.18
C GLY A 256 7.98 11.48 -29.90
N TRP A 257 8.56 11.13 -28.76
CA TRP A 257 7.94 11.32 -27.43
C TRP A 257 8.05 12.76 -26.91
N GLU A 258 8.69 13.64 -27.68
CA GLU A 258 8.77 15.06 -27.38
C GLU A 258 7.35 15.63 -27.32
N HIS A 259 6.88 15.94 -26.11
CA HIS A 259 5.52 16.45 -25.78
C HIS A 259 4.41 15.39 -25.73
N ALA A 260 4.72 14.12 -25.47
CA ALA A 260 3.70 13.10 -25.30
C ALA A 260 2.92 13.25 -23.97
N ASP A 261 1.60 13.34 -24.05
CA ASP A 261 0.71 13.20 -22.90
C ASP A 261 0.38 11.71 -22.64
N LEU A 262 -0.24 11.41 -21.48
CA LEU A 262 -0.55 10.05 -21.08
C LEU A 262 -1.41 9.27 -22.12
N PRO A 263 -2.44 9.87 -22.74
CA PRO A 263 -3.16 9.21 -23.83
C PRO A 263 -2.25 8.84 -25.01
N HIS A 264 -1.37 9.74 -25.46
CA HIS A 264 -0.45 9.47 -26.57
C HIS A 264 0.52 8.33 -26.24
N ILE A 265 0.93 8.21 -24.97
CA ILE A 265 1.72 7.08 -24.47
C ILE A 265 0.95 5.77 -24.61
N SER A 266 -0.28 5.69 -24.07
CA SER A 266 -1.10 4.46 -24.17
C SER A 266 -1.40 4.08 -25.62
N LEU A 267 -1.69 5.05 -26.48
CA LEU A 267 -1.91 4.78 -27.90
C LEU A 267 -0.64 4.32 -28.62
N GLY A 268 0.51 4.94 -28.33
CA GLY A 268 1.81 4.56 -28.88
C GLY A 268 2.20 3.13 -28.49
N PHE A 269 1.84 2.71 -27.28
CA PHE A 269 1.99 1.32 -26.85
C PHE A 269 1.06 0.37 -27.60
N LEU A 270 -0.23 0.68 -27.73
CA LEU A 270 -1.18 -0.17 -28.47
C LEU A 270 -0.83 -0.31 -29.97
N ASN A 271 -0.20 0.71 -30.55
CA ASN A 271 0.29 0.69 -31.94
C ASN A 271 1.57 -0.14 -32.07
N GLY A 272 2.48 -0.01 -31.10
CA GLY A 272 3.78 -0.70 -31.11
C GLY A 272 3.73 -2.15 -30.64
N GLY A 273 2.80 -2.53 -29.76
CA GLY A 273 2.82 -3.82 -29.06
C GLY A 273 2.11 -4.96 -29.78
N TYR A 274 2.79 -6.10 -29.84
CA TYR A 274 2.30 -7.34 -30.45
C TYR A 274 2.22 -8.47 -29.43
N ARG A 275 1.39 -9.47 -29.73
CA ARG A 275 1.22 -10.70 -28.96
C ARG A 275 2.56 -11.39 -28.67
N SER A 276 3.46 -11.40 -29.66
CA SER A 276 4.79 -12.02 -29.62
C SER A 276 5.75 -11.39 -28.60
N ASP A 277 5.46 -10.19 -28.13
CA ASP A 277 6.28 -9.52 -27.11
C ASP A 277 6.11 -10.15 -25.72
N PHE A 278 5.02 -10.88 -25.52
CA PHE A 278 4.60 -11.39 -24.22
C PHE A 278 4.74 -12.92 -24.14
N PRO A 279 5.14 -13.45 -22.97
CA PRO A 279 5.32 -14.89 -22.81
C PRO A 279 4.01 -15.68 -22.84
N ASN A 280 2.88 -15.06 -22.47
CA ASN A 280 1.56 -15.71 -22.45
C ASN A 280 0.44 -14.74 -22.88
N GLU A 281 -0.75 -15.28 -23.19
CA GLU A 281 -1.90 -14.51 -23.70
C GLU A 281 -2.54 -13.63 -22.68
N LYS A 282 -2.63 -14.17 -21.48
CA LYS A 282 -3.19 -13.48 -20.35
C LYS A 282 -2.49 -12.16 -20.09
N LEU A 283 -1.15 -12.12 -20.09
CA LEU A 283 -0.37 -10.91 -19.84
C LEU A 283 -0.51 -9.90 -20.99
N PHE A 284 -0.55 -10.36 -22.25
CA PHE A 284 -0.83 -9.48 -23.37
C PHE A 284 -2.23 -8.87 -23.28
N LEU A 285 -3.24 -9.67 -22.95
CA LEU A 285 -4.62 -9.21 -22.82
C LEU A 285 -4.79 -8.25 -21.63
N GLN A 286 -4.16 -8.55 -20.49
CA GLN A 286 -4.12 -7.66 -19.32
C GLN A 286 -3.48 -6.32 -19.67
N TRP A 287 -2.30 -6.35 -20.30
CA TRP A 287 -1.62 -5.13 -20.78
C TRP A 287 -2.46 -4.34 -21.78
N LYS A 288 -3.06 -5.01 -22.77
CA LYS A 288 -3.93 -4.38 -23.77
C LYS A 288 -5.14 -3.71 -23.10
N ASN A 289 -5.82 -4.44 -22.23
CA ASN A 289 -7.01 -3.95 -21.53
C ASN A 289 -6.66 -2.79 -20.60
N ARG A 290 -5.50 -2.83 -19.92
CA ARG A 290 -5.01 -1.70 -19.13
C ARG A 290 -4.88 -0.43 -19.97
N HIS A 291 -4.20 -0.48 -21.12
CA HIS A 291 -4.06 0.70 -21.98
C HIS A 291 -5.38 1.19 -22.55
N VAL A 292 -6.32 0.30 -22.86
CA VAL A 292 -7.68 0.69 -23.26
C VAL A 292 -8.44 1.33 -22.10
N ASN A 293 -8.32 0.81 -20.89
CA ASN A 293 -8.94 1.37 -19.68
C ASN A 293 -8.39 2.76 -19.37
N ILE A 294 -7.07 2.97 -19.48
CA ILE A 294 -6.44 4.29 -19.34
C ILE A 294 -7.02 5.28 -20.35
N LEU A 295 -7.12 4.89 -21.63
CA LEU A 295 -7.70 5.72 -22.67
C LEU A 295 -9.18 6.01 -22.40
N GLU A 296 -9.96 5.02 -21.98
CA GLU A 296 -11.37 5.22 -21.63
C GLU A 296 -11.54 6.22 -20.49
N GLU A 297 -10.71 6.16 -19.45
CA GLU A 297 -10.76 7.08 -18.31
C GLU A 297 -10.45 8.52 -18.74
N LEU A 298 -9.39 8.69 -19.53
CA LEU A 298 -8.91 10.00 -19.98
C LEU A 298 -9.87 10.63 -21.01
N LEU A 299 -10.44 9.83 -21.91
CA LEU A 299 -11.40 10.32 -22.90
C LEU A 299 -12.80 10.54 -22.32
N SER A 300 -13.23 9.72 -21.33
CA SER A 300 -14.50 9.94 -20.61
C SER A 300 -14.51 11.27 -19.86
N SER A 301 -13.38 11.63 -19.24
CA SER A 301 -13.22 12.92 -18.54
C SER A 301 -13.34 14.13 -19.48
N ALA A 302 -13.07 13.92 -20.77
CA ALA A 302 -13.12 14.95 -21.81
C ALA A 302 -14.52 15.18 -22.40
N GLY A 303 -15.46 14.31 -22.03
CA GLY A 303 -16.74 14.12 -22.69
C GLY A 303 -17.78 15.23 -22.54
N SER A 304 -17.54 16.28 -21.74
CA SER A 304 -18.46 17.41 -21.64
C SER A 304 -18.40 18.36 -22.85
N MET A 305 -17.29 18.32 -23.62
CA MET A 305 -17.07 19.24 -24.75
C MET A 305 -17.44 18.66 -26.12
N VAL A 306 -17.59 17.34 -26.26
CA VAL A 306 -17.79 16.69 -27.57
C VAL A 306 -18.92 15.66 -27.53
N LYS A 307 -19.95 15.84 -28.38
CA LYS A 307 -21.07 14.89 -28.56
C LYS A 307 -20.66 13.52 -29.14
N GLU A 308 -19.37 13.26 -29.32
CA GLU A 308 -18.78 12.09 -29.99
C GLU A 308 -18.36 10.96 -29.02
N ASN A 309 -18.68 11.03 -27.71
CA ASN A 309 -18.30 9.98 -26.74
C ASN A 309 -18.76 8.57 -27.17
N LYS A 310 -19.94 8.46 -27.78
CA LYS A 310 -20.43 7.18 -28.30
C LYS A 310 -19.53 6.60 -29.39
N SER A 311 -18.85 7.45 -30.17
CA SER A 311 -17.91 7.02 -31.21
C SER A 311 -16.59 6.53 -30.62
N THR A 312 -16.09 7.13 -29.53
CA THR A 312 -14.88 6.66 -28.85
C THR A 312 -15.10 5.32 -28.15
N ASP A 313 -16.26 5.12 -27.52
CA ASP A 313 -16.60 3.87 -26.85
C ASP A 313 -16.65 2.70 -27.85
N ILE A 314 -17.16 2.95 -29.06
CA ILE A 314 -17.17 1.96 -30.16
C ILE A 314 -15.73 1.64 -30.62
N LEU A 315 -14.84 2.63 -30.72
CA LEU A 315 -13.45 2.38 -31.11
C LEU A 315 -12.69 1.59 -30.04
N LEU A 316 -12.87 1.93 -28.76
CA LEU A 316 -12.22 1.25 -27.63
C LEU A 316 -12.74 -0.19 -27.48
N SER A 317 -14.05 -0.41 -27.64
CA SER A 317 -14.63 -1.75 -27.63
C SER A 317 -14.13 -2.63 -28.78
N LYS A 318 -13.93 -2.07 -29.98
CA LYS A 318 -13.27 -2.80 -31.09
C LYS A 318 -11.85 -3.25 -30.76
N ILE A 319 -11.07 -2.42 -30.04
CA ILE A 319 -9.73 -2.80 -29.59
C ILE A 319 -9.79 -3.93 -28.55
N ARG A 320 -10.78 -3.89 -27.63
CA ARG A 320 -11.01 -4.96 -26.65
C ARG A 320 -11.38 -6.27 -27.33
N SER A 321 -12.37 -6.24 -28.22
CA SER A 321 -12.93 -7.42 -28.90
C SER A 321 -12.05 -8.02 -29.99
N SER A 322 -10.93 -7.36 -30.34
CA SER A 322 -9.92 -7.88 -31.28
C SER A 322 -9.12 -9.06 -30.67
N GLU A 323 -9.81 -10.10 -30.18
CA GLU A 323 -9.21 -11.40 -29.87
C GLU A 323 -9.06 -12.23 -31.16
N GLU A 324 -8.08 -13.15 -31.20
CA GLU A 324 -7.74 -13.95 -32.38
C GLU A 324 -8.71 -15.11 -32.67
N GLY A 325 -9.94 -15.06 -32.15
CA GLY A 325 -11.01 -16.05 -32.39
C GLY A 325 -12.08 -15.56 -33.38
N GLU A 326 -12.47 -16.47 -34.29
CA GLU A 326 -13.43 -16.48 -35.44
C GLU A 326 -13.67 -15.21 -36.29
N VAL A 327 -13.57 -13.98 -35.77
CA VAL A 327 -13.62 -12.75 -36.58
C VAL A 327 -12.40 -11.89 -36.26
N LYS A 328 -11.27 -12.27 -36.85
CA LYS A 328 -10.00 -11.56 -36.71
C LYS A 328 -10.14 -10.18 -37.38
N MET A 329 -10.07 -9.12 -36.58
CA MET A 329 -9.91 -7.76 -37.09
C MET A 329 -8.65 -7.71 -37.97
N SER A 330 -8.76 -7.26 -39.21
CA SER A 330 -7.61 -7.21 -40.10
C SER A 330 -6.58 -6.19 -39.61
N TYR A 331 -5.30 -6.36 -39.98
CA TYR A 331 -4.26 -5.39 -39.63
C TYR A 331 -4.61 -3.97 -40.15
N SER A 332 -5.26 -3.89 -41.31
CA SER A 332 -5.75 -2.64 -41.89
C SER A 332 -6.83 -2.00 -41.01
N GLU A 333 -7.82 -2.78 -40.56
CA GLU A 333 -8.89 -2.30 -39.70
C GLU A 333 -8.36 -1.83 -38.34
N ARG A 334 -7.41 -2.58 -37.75
CA ARG A 334 -6.78 -2.18 -36.47
C ARG A 334 -6.06 -0.85 -36.60
N ASN A 335 -5.30 -0.65 -37.67
CA ASN A 335 -4.61 0.61 -37.92
C ASN A 335 -5.58 1.76 -38.19
N GLU A 336 -6.71 1.50 -38.86
CA GLU A 336 -7.76 2.49 -39.07
C GLU A 336 -8.39 2.94 -37.74
N VAL A 337 -8.70 1.99 -36.85
CA VAL A 337 -9.25 2.29 -35.52
C VAL A 337 -8.26 3.08 -34.67
N LEU A 338 -6.99 2.68 -34.62
CA LEU A 338 -5.95 3.41 -33.89
C LEU A 338 -5.70 4.81 -34.48
N SER A 339 -5.76 4.94 -35.81
CA SER A 339 -5.64 6.24 -36.49
C SER A 339 -6.83 7.15 -36.23
N ALA A 340 -8.05 6.60 -36.18
CA ALA A 340 -9.25 7.34 -35.80
C ALA A 340 -9.15 7.85 -34.35
N LEU A 341 -8.65 7.01 -33.43
CA LEU A 341 -8.43 7.40 -32.04
C LEU A 341 -7.35 8.48 -31.91
N LYS A 342 -6.22 8.34 -32.64
CA LYS A 342 -5.17 9.37 -32.71
C LYS A 342 -5.71 10.72 -33.14
N ARG A 343 -6.54 10.73 -34.19
CA ARG A 343 -7.18 11.95 -34.71
C ARG A 343 -8.13 12.58 -33.69
N PHE A 344 -8.82 11.78 -32.89
CA PHE A 344 -9.65 12.28 -31.79
C PHE A 344 -8.79 12.96 -30.71
N MET A 345 -7.74 12.29 -30.24
CA MET A 345 -6.83 12.83 -29.22
C MET A 345 -6.11 14.09 -29.68
N SER A 346 -5.73 14.17 -30.96
CA SER A 346 -5.11 15.37 -31.55
C SER A 346 -6.00 16.61 -31.44
N LYS A 347 -7.34 16.45 -31.42
CA LYS A 347 -8.26 17.57 -31.17
C LYS A 347 -8.07 18.14 -29.77
N PHE A 348 -7.88 17.30 -28.75
CA PHE A 348 -7.68 17.73 -27.37
C PHE A 348 -6.29 18.33 -27.14
N SER A 349 -5.26 17.78 -27.78
CA SER A 349 -3.91 18.36 -27.73
C SER A 349 -3.83 19.72 -28.43
N SER A 350 -4.75 20.04 -29.34
CA SER A 350 -4.86 21.37 -29.96
C SER A 350 -5.57 22.42 -29.10
N ILE A 351 -6.17 22.01 -27.97
CA ILE A 351 -6.82 22.94 -27.04
C ILE A 351 -5.71 23.74 -26.32
N PRO A 352 -5.77 25.08 -26.33
CA PRO A 352 -4.76 25.89 -25.67
C PRO A 352 -4.74 25.62 -24.16
N ALA A 353 -3.54 25.71 -23.59
CA ALA A 353 -3.30 25.67 -22.15
C ALA A 353 -4.22 26.67 -21.43
N ARG A 354 -4.88 26.22 -20.35
CA ARG A 354 -5.87 26.99 -19.60
C ARG A 354 -5.23 27.97 -18.62
N PHE A 355 -4.10 27.58 -18.01
CA PHE A 355 -3.42 28.38 -16.99
C PHE A 355 -2.09 28.95 -17.48
N GLY A 356 -1.72 28.72 -18.74
CA GLY A 356 -0.47 29.26 -19.32
C GLY A 356 0.78 28.70 -18.63
N ILE A 357 0.71 27.46 -18.12
CA ILE A 357 1.88 26.79 -17.55
C ILE A 357 2.67 26.13 -18.69
N GLN A 358 4.00 26.21 -18.64
CA GLN A 358 4.85 25.59 -19.66
C GLN A 358 4.64 24.07 -19.69
N GLY A 359 4.33 23.53 -20.87
CA GLY A 359 4.07 22.09 -21.05
C GLY A 359 2.67 21.65 -20.59
N GLU A 360 1.79 22.58 -20.22
CA GLU A 360 0.41 22.28 -19.84
C GLU A 360 -0.34 21.60 -20.99
N THR A 361 -1.01 20.49 -20.66
CA THR A 361 -1.89 19.79 -21.60
C THR A 361 -3.31 19.77 -21.04
N TYR A 362 -4.30 19.55 -21.92
CA TYR A 362 -5.70 19.40 -21.54
C TYR A 362 -5.90 18.38 -20.40
N TYR A 363 -5.16 17.26 -20.44
CA TYR A 363 -5.29 16.16 -19.49
C TYR A 363 -4.74 16.46 -18.09
N TRP A 364 -4.04 17.58 -17.89
CA TRP A 364 -3.64 18.03 -16.54
C TRP A 364 -4.84 18.38 -15.66
N THR A 365 -5.99 18.74 -16.25
CA THR A 365 -7.22 19.06 -15.50
C THR A 365 -8.36 18.09 -15.74
N SER A 366 -8.46 17.48 -16.92
CA SER A 366 -9.51 16.48 -17.15
C SER A 366 -9.11 15.12 -16.58
N GLY A 367 -7.83 14.73 -16.75
CA GLY A 367 -7.30 13.41 -16.39
C GLY A 367 -6.60 13.33 -15.03
N TYR A 368 -6.58 14.42 -14.24
CA TYR A 368 -5.82 14.46 -12.98
C TYR A 368 -6.14 13.33 -11.98
N PRO A 369 -7.36 12.77 -11.86
CA PRO A 369 -7.61 11.72 -10.87
C PRO A 369 -6.81 10.45 -11.18
N LEU A 370 -6.58 10.15 -12.47
CA LEU A 370 -5.71 9.06 -12.90
C LEU A 370 -4.24 9.46 -12.74
N ASN A 371 -3.87 10.66 -13.18
CA ASN A 371 -2.48 11.12 -13.13
C ASN A 371 -1.93 11.17 -11.70
N VAL A 372 -2.72 11.68 -10.74
CA VAL A 372 -2.34 11.72 -9.32
C VAL A 372 -2.14 10.32 -8.76
N ARG A 373 -3.01 9.35 -9.13
CA ARG A 373 -2.86 7.95 -8.70
C ARG A 373 -1.61 7.29 -9.28
N ILE A 374 -1.30 7.53 -10.55
CA ILE A 374 -0.06 7.06 -11.17
C ILE A 374 1.16 7.70 -10.48
N TYR A 375 1.10 9.00 -10.19
CA TYR A 375 2.18 9.71 -9.50
C TYR A 375 2.38 9.21 -8.06
N GLU A 376 1.30 8.90 -7.33
CA GLU A 376 1.36 8.26 -6.02
C GLU A 376 2.15 6.94 -6.08
N LYS A 377 1.94 6.12 -7.13
CA LYS A 377 2.72 4.89 -7.33
C LYS A 377 4.20 5.17 -7.60
N LEU A 378 4.53 6.20 -8.36
CA LEU A 378 5.92 6.61 -8.55
C LEU A 378 6.57 7.01 -7.23
N LEU A 379 5.89 7.81 -6.40
CA LEU A 379 6.43 8.22 -5.10
C LEU A 379 6.63 7.04 -4.15
N LEU A 380 5.82 5.98 -4.23
CA LEU A 380 6.03 4.77 -3.43
C LEU A 380 7.31 4.01 -3.77
N SER A 381 7.96 4.29 -4.89
CA SER A 381 9.23 3.65 -5.27
C SER A 381 10.44 4.13 -4.44
N VAL A 382 10.28 5.16 -3.60
CA VAL A 382 11.37 5.68 -2.75
C VAL A 382 11.51 4.92 -1.43
N PHE A 383 10.54 4.08 -1.07
CA PHE A 383 10.62 3.21 0.11
C PHE A 383 11.29 1.90 -0.24
N ASP A 384 12.01 1.34 0.71
CA ASP A 384 12.58 0.01 0.55
C ASP A 384 11.46 -1.05 0.64
N THR A 385 11.29 -1.83 -0.43
CA THR A 385 10.33 -2.95 -0.46
C THR A 385 10.60 -4.08 0.54
N LEU A 386 11.82 -4.17 1.09
CA LEU A 386 12.18 -5.13 2.14
C LEU A 386 12.01 -4.52 3.53
N GLU A 387 12.25 -3.22 3.66
CA GLU A 387 12.14 -2.46 4.89
C GLU A 387 11.18 -1.28 4.70
N ASP A 388 9.88 -1.56 4.70
CA ASP A 388 8.79 -0.62 4.42
C ASP A 388 8.88 0.71 5.21
N GLY A 389 9.55 0.72 6.37
CA GLY A 389 9.75 1.89 7.22
C GLY A 389 10.89 2.84 6.81
N GLN A 390 11.70 2.45 5.83
CA GLN A 390 12.90 3.18 5.43
C GLN A 390 12.84 3.68 4.00
N LEU A 391 13.55 4.77 3.75
CA LEU A 391 13.82 5.28 2.42
C LEU A 391 15.05 4.57 1.87
N VAL A 392 15.07 4.31 0.57
CA VAL A 392 16.27 3.79 -0.11
C VAL A 392 17.40 4.82 -0.07
N GLU A 393 18.66 4.35 -0.09
CA GLU A 393 19.83 5.23 -0.03
C GLU A 393 19.83 6.28 -1.15
N GLU A 394 19.30 5.95 -2.32
CA GLU A 394 19.22 6.82 -3.48
C GLU A 394 17.89 7.60 -3.62
N ALA A 395 17.12 7.76 -2.52
CA ALA A 395 15.78 8.37 -2.57
C ALA A 395 15.76 9.74 -3.25
N ASP A 396 16.75 10.62 -2.99
CA ASP A 396 16.85 11.93 -3.63
C ASP A 396 17.07 11.84 -5.15
N ASP A 397 17.88 10.87 -5.59
CA ASP A 397 18.14 10.63 -7.02
C ASP A 397 16.91 10.03 -7.71
N LEU A 398 16.15 9.16 -7.02
CA LEU A 398 14.87 8.65 -7.51
C LEU A 398 13.84 9.77 -7.65
N LEU A 399 13.68 10.63 -6.62
CA LEU A 399 12.80 11.80 -6.67
C LEU A 399 13.17 12.72 -7.84
N ASN A 400 14.46 12.96 -8.06
CA ASN A 400 14.92 13.76 -9.21
C ASN A 400 14.61 13.11 -10.56
N THR A 401 14.58 11.77 -10.63
CA THR A 401 14.20 11.06 -11.85
C THR A 401 12.68 11.07 -12.06
N ILE A 402 11.89 10.96 -10.98
CA ILE A 402 10.42 11.08 -11.01
C ILE A 402 9.99 12.45 -11.54
N LYS A 403 10.76 13.52 -11.30
CA LYS A 403 10.47 14.86 -11.88
C LYS A 403 10.34 14.86 -13.40
N LEU A 404 10.95 13.90 -14.11
CA LEU A 404 10.80 13.77 -15.56
C LEU A 404 9.35 13.51 -15.99
N THR A 405 8.52 12.93 -15.10
CA THR A 405 7.11 12.64 -15.40
C THR A 405 6.18 13.82 -15.15
N TRP A 406 6.67 14.92 -14.57
CA TRP A 406 5.85 16.09 -14.23
C TRP A 406 5.08 16.67 -15.42
N PRO A 407 5.69 16.88 -16.61
CA PRO A 407 4.96 17.43 -17.75
C PRO A 407 3.86 16.49 -18.28
N VAL A 408 4.06 15.17 -18.15
CA VAL A 408 3.10 14.15 -18.62
C VAL A 408 1.90 14.05 -17.68
N LEU A 409 2.16 14.06 -16.37
CA LEU A 409 1.15 13.84 -15.34
C LEU A 409 0.51 15.14 -14.82
N GLY A 410 1.06 16.30 -15.17
CA GLY A 410 0.60 17.60 -14.68
C GLY A 410 0.97 17.87 -13.24
N ILE A 411 2.16 17.45 -12.84
CA ILE A 411 2.64 17.69 -11.48
C ILE A 411 3.47 18.96 -11.45
N ILE A 412 3.05 19.92 -10.61
CA ILE A 412 3.85 21.11 -10.29
C ILE A 412 4.48 20.95 -8.91
N HIS A 413 5.48 21.77 -8.60
CA HIS A 413 6.27 21.66 -7.36
C HIS A 413 5.41 21.56 -6.09
N LYS A 414 4.45 22.48 -5.91
CA LYS A 414 3.55 22.46 -4.75
C LYS A 414 2.65 21.22 -4.68
N LEU A 415 2.22 20.68 -5.83
CA LEU A 415 1.43 19.46 -5.86
C LEU A 415 2.32 18.25 -5.48
N HIS A 416 3.56 18.22 -5.96
CA HIS A 416 4.52 17.21 -5.58
C HIS A 416 4.80 17.22 -4.08
N ASP A 417 5.12 18.39 -3.50
CA ASP A 417 5.42 18.51 -2.07
C ASP A 417 4.24 18.00 -1.22
N ALA A 418 2.99 18.32 -1.63
CA ALA A 418 1.79 17.84 -0.96
C ALA A 418 1.58 16.32 -1.11
N LEU A 419 1.74 15.77 -2.32
CA LEU A 419 1.59 14.33 -2.57
C LEU A 419 2.71 13.52 -1.92
N TYR A 420 3.92 14.07 -1.83
CA TYR A 420 5.04 13.41 -1.18
C TYR A 420 4.88 13.41 0.34
N ALA A 421 4.44 14.54 0.93
CA ALA A 421 4.01 14.59 2.33
C ALA A 421 2.97 13.51 2.63
N TRP A 422 1.96 13.39 1.76
CA TRP A 422 0.89 12.41 1.89
C TRP A 422 1.39 10.97 1.89
N VAL A 423 2.25 10.62 0.92
CA VAL A 423 2.78 9.27 0.77
C VAL A 423 3.70 8.90 1.96
N LEU A 424 4.56 9.82 2.39
CA LEU A 424 5.37 9.66 3.61
C LEU A 424 4.49 9.45 4.85
N PHE A 425 3.42 10.24 4.98
CA PHE A 425 2.50 10.12 6.10
C PHE A 425 1.74 8.80 6.10
N LYS A 426 1.21 8.36 4.94
CA LYS A 426 0.58 7.04 4.80
C LYS A 426 1.54 5.92 5.21
N GLN A 427 2.78 5.98 4.74
CA GLN A 427 3.78 4.98 5.07
C GLN A 427 4.13 5.01 6.57
N PHE A 428 4.22 6.19 7.17
CA PHE A 428 4.35 6.36 8.62
C PHE A 428 3.18 5.69 9.38
N VAL A 429 1.92 5.88 8.95
CA VAL A 429 0.76 5.31 9.65
C VAL A 429 0.82 3.78 9.66
N VAL A 430 1.32 3.16 8.58
CA VAL A 430 1.49 1.70 8.49
C VAL A 430 2.69 1.20 9.31
N THR A 431 3.81 1.91 9.24
CA THR A 431 5.10 1.43 9.78
C THR A 431 5.37 1.89 11.21
N GLN A 432 4.69 2.96 11.64
CA GLN A 432 4.93 3.71 12.87
C GLN A 432 6.35 4.30 12.98
N GLU A 433 7.06 4.44 11.86
CA GLU A 433 8.43 4.98 11.85
C GLU A 433 8.47 6.50 12.00
N ALA A 434 9.13 6.96 13.06
CA ALA A 434 9.12 8.35 13.46
C ALA A 434 9.85 9.27 12.46
N GLU A 435 10.82 8.75 11.71
CA GLU A 435 11.57 9.53 10.72
C GLU A 435 10.74 9.87 9.48
N LEU A 436 9.85 8.96 9.06
CA LEU A 436 8.91 9.22 7.97
C LEU A 436 7.94 10.36 8.33
N LEU A 437 7.46 10.39 9.58
CA LEU A 437 6.64 11.50 10.07
C LEU A 437 7.42 12.82 10.08
N HIS A 438 8.71 12.79 10.45
CA HIS A 438 9.56 13.98 10.40
C HIS A 438 9.69 14.52 8.97
N CYS A 439 9.96 13.65 8.00
CA CYS A 439 10.01 14.01 6.59
C CYS A 439 8.69 14.60 6.11
N ALA A 440 7.55 13.97 6.46
CA ALA A 440 6.23 14.47 6.10
C ALA A 440 5.97 15.89 6.66
N ILE A 441 6.40 16.19 7.90
CA ILE A 441 6.27 17.54 8.48
C ILE A 441 7.06 18.57 7.66
N VAL A 442 8.28 18.23 7.24
CA VAL A 442 9.12 19.11 6.40
C VAL A 442 8.42 19.39 5.07
N GLU A 443 7.86 18.37 4.42
CA GLU A 443 7.11 18.53 3.17
C GLU A 443 5.86 19.42 3.32
N VAL A 444 5.08 19.20 4.39
CA VAL A 444 3.90 20.05 4.68
C VAL A 444 4.33 21.51 4.89
N GLN A 445 5.45 21.76 5.58
CA GLN A 445 5.98 23.10 5.75
C GLN A 445 6.39 23.73 4.43
N ARG A 446 6.99 22.96 3.49
CA ARG A 446 7.33 23.46 2.14
C ARG A 446 6.09 23.89 1.36
N VAL A 447 4.99 23.14 1.45
CA VAL A 447 3.71 23.50 0.81
C VAL A 447 3.14 24.80 1.38
N LEU A 448 3.24 24.98 2.70
CA LEU A 448 2.71 26.14 3.44
C LEU A 448 3.58 27.39 3.34
N GLN A 449 4.86 27.26 3.00
CA GLN A 449 5.73 28.41 2.82
C GLN A 449 5.25 29.28 1.64
N PRO A 450 5.30 30.63 1.78
CA PRO A 450 5.04 31.55 0.68
C PRO A 450 6.20 31.48 -0.31
N GLY A 451 6.24 30.41 -1.12
CA GLY A 451 7.19 30.28 -2.23
C GLY A 451 6.81 31.15 -3.42
N GLU A 452 7.69 31.17 -4.44
CA GLU A 452 7.52 31.78 -5.77
C GLU A 452 6.42 31.09 -6.60
N SER A 453 5.26 30.82 -6.00
CA SER A 453 4.12 30.25 -6.70
C SER A 453 3.55 31.32 -7.61
N ASN A 454 3.82 31.20 -8.90
CA ASN A 454 3.12 31.94 -9.94
C ASN A 454 1.59 31.87 -9.71
N GLU A 455 0.88 32.95 -10.01
CA GLU A 455 -0.59 33.01 -9.85
C GLU A 455 -1.27 31.87 -10.63
N ASN A 456 -0.73 31.57 -11.82
CA ASN A 456 -1.13 30.47 -12.69
C ASN A 456 -1.13 29.10 -11.97
N GLY A 457 -0.08 28.81 -11.18
CA GLY A 457 0.02 27.57 -10.43
C GLY A 457 -0.99 27.49 -9.29
N LYS A 458 -1.31 28.62 -8.63
CA LYS A 458 -2.37 28.67 -7.62
C LYS A 458 -3.74 28.42 -8.23
N GLU A 459 -4.01 29.03 -9.39
CA GLU A 459 -5.25 28.81 -10.12
C GLU A 459 -5.39 27.35 -10.59
N TYR A 460 -4.31 26.78 -11.12
CA TYR A 460 -4.26 25.37 -11.51
C TYR A 460 -4.62 24.43 -10.34
N LEU A 461 -3.94 24.56 -9.19
CA LEU A 461 -4.24 23.76 -8.01
C LEU A 461 -5.68 23.96 -7.50
N GLY A 462 -6.20 25.18 -7.66
CA GLY A 462 -7.58 25.52 -7.33
C GLY A 462 -8.62 24.82 -8.20
N ASN A 463 -8.23 24.15 -9.29
CA ASN A 463 -9.12 23.38 -10.17
C ASN A 463 -9.00 21.86 -9.99
N LEU A 464 -8.09 21.38 -9.13
CA LEU A 464 -7.92 19.95 -8.85
C LEU A 464 -8.68 19.59 -7.57
N PHE A 465 -9.78 18.85 -7.70
CA PHE A 465 -10.72 18.65 -6.60
C PHE A 465 -10.81 17.20 -6.09
N CYS A 466 -11.21 17.07 -4.84
CA CYS A 466 -11.57 15.83 -4.18
C CYS A 466 -12.97 15.99 -3.57
N LEU A 467 -13.69 14.89 -3.45
CA LEU A 467 -14.94 14.79 -2.71
C LEU A 467 -14.64 14.14 -1.36
N THR A 468 -14.64 14.94 -0.30
CA THR A 468 -14.34 14.45 1.05
C THR A 468 -15.60 14.56 1.92
N VAL A 469 -15.91 13.51 2.68
CA VAL A 469 -16.99 13.54 3.67
C VAL A 469 -16.42 14.08 4.98
N PHE A 470 -16.90 15.24 5.42
CA PHE A 470 -16.53 15.85 6.70
C PHE A 470 -17.79 16.14 7.51
N ASN A 471 -17.85 15.64 8.75
CA ASN A 471 -19.00 15.78 9.65
C ASN A 471 -20.35 15.36 9.01
N GLY A 472 -20.35 14.29 8.21
CA GLY A 472 -21.54 13.79 7.51
C GLY A 472 -21.98 14.63 6.29
N SER A 473 -21.20 15.65 5.90
CA SER A 473 -21.45 16.47 4.71
C SER A 473 -20.37 16.22 3.64
N GLU A 474 -20.78 15.97 2.40
CA GLU A 474 -19.86 15.95 1.26
C GLU A 474 -19.37 17.37 0.97
N ARG A 475 -18.05 17.54 0.89
CA ARG A 475 -17.40 18.80 0.58
C ARG A 475 -16.42 18.63 -0.56
N GLN A 476 -16.44 19.58 -1.47
CA GLN A 476 -15.47 19.69 -2.53
C GLN A 476 -14.26 20.46 -2.01
N LEU A 477 -13.12 19.78 -1.90
CA LEU A 477 -11.85 20.36 -1.47
C LEU A 477 -10.84 20.26 -2.60
N THR A 478 -9.85 21.14 -2.64
CA THR A 478 -8.70 20.90 -3.52
C THR A 478 -7.92 19.67 -3.06
N VAL A 479 -7.17 19.04 -3.95
CA VAL A 479 -6.31 17.88 -3.60
C VAL A 479 -5.42 18.19 -2.40
N VAL A 480 -4.78 19.37 -2.37
CA VAL A 480 -3.90 19.79 -1.26
C VAL A 480 -4.68 19.94 0.05
N GLN A 481 -5.84 20.60 0.03
CA GLN A 481 -6.70 20.74 1.21
C GLN A 481 -7.19 19.38 1.72
N SER A 482 -7.54 18.46 0.82
CA SER A 482 -7.98 17.12 1.18
C SER A 482 -6.88 16.32 1.86
N ILE A 483 -5.65 16.35 1.31
CA ILE A 483 -4.46 15.76 1.93
C ILE A 483 -4.29 16.28 3.37
N PHE A 484 -4.33 17.61 3.55
CA PHE A 484 -4.12 18.23 4.86
C PHE A 484 -5.23 17.91 5.85
N LEU A 485 -6.48 17.88 5.38
CA LEU A 485 -7.63 17.50 6.19
C LEU A 485 -7.50 16.04 6.67
N SER A 486 -7.19 15.10 5.78
CA SER A 486 -7.07 13.69 6.14
C SER A 486 -5.93 13.43 7.13
N MET A 487 -4.76 14.04 6.92
CA MET A 487 -3.65 13.96 7.88
C MET A 487 -4.02 14.61 9.22
N GLY A 488 -4.72 15.75 9.18
CA GLY A 488 -5.16 16.48 10.37
C GLY A 488 -6.19 15.71 11.18
N GLN A 489 -7.16 15.06 10.52
CA GLN A 489 -8.17 14.22 11.17
C GLN A 489 -7.54 13.00 11.85
N TRP A 490 -6.55 12.37 11.22
CA TRP A 490 -5.81 11.28 11.84
C TRP A 490 -5.06 11.77 13.09
N CYS A 491 -4.38 12.91 12.99
CA CYS A 491 -3.68 13.50 14.15
C CYS A 491 -4.68 13.84 15.27
N ASP A 492 -5.81 14.47 14.93
CA ASP A 492 -6.88 14.80 15.87
C ASP A 492 -7.35 13.52 16.57
N LYS A 493 -7.71 12.46 15.83
CA LYS A 493 -8.16 11.17 16.39
C LYS A 493 -7.16 10.58 17.38
N LYS A 494 -5.87 10.57 17.05
CA LYS A 494 -4.82 10.01 17.92
C LYS A 494 -4.55 10.88 19.15
N LEU A 495 -4.60 12.20 19.01
CA LEU A 495 -4.38 13.13 20.11
C LEU A 495 -5.57 13.22 21.05
N GLN A 496 -6.80 12.96 20.59
CA GLN A 496 -7.98 12.93 21.46
C GLN A 496 -7.96 11.82 22.52
N ASP A 497 -7.20 10.75 22.30
CA ASP A 497 -6.88 9.75 23.34
C ASP A 497 -5.39 9.42 23.32
N TYR A 498 -4.54 10.41 23.57
CA TYR A 498 -3.08 10.24 23.51
C TYR A 498 -2.54 9.25 24.56
N HIS A 499 -3.16 9.15 25.73
CA HIS A 499 -2.80 8.17 26.77
C HIS A 499 -2.93 6.72 26.27
N LEU A 500 -3.86 6.45 25.35
CA LEU A 500 -4.00 5.11 24.75
C LEU A 500 -2.98 4.90 23.63
N HIS A 501 -2.81 5.90 22.77
CA HIS A 501 -2.07 5.74 21.51
C HIS A 501 -0.55 5.92 21.63
N PHE A 502 -0.09 6.62 22.66
CA PHE A 502 1.33 6.99 22.81
C PHE A 502 1.97 6.50 24.12
N ASP A 503 1.38 5.50 24.78
CA ASP A 503 2.01 4.84 25.93
C ASP A 503 3.44 4.42 25.55
N GLN A 504 4.42 4.88 26.34
CA GLN A 504 5.87 4.67 26.14
C GLN A 504 6.43 5.20 24.79
N LYS A 505 5.69 6.03 24.05
CA LYS A 505 6.08 6.61 22.75
C LYS A 505 6.15 8.14 22.77
N ALA A 506 6.82 8.69 23.77
CA ALA A 506 6.98 10.13 24.01
C ALA A 506 7.50 10.92 22.78
N SER A 507 8.49 10.36 22.07
CA SER A 507 9.09 10.99 20.89
C SER A 507 8.09 11.11 19.74
N LEU A 508 7.25 10.09 19.55
CA LEU A 508 6.23 10.07 18.52
C LEU A 508 5.09 11.04 18.83
N PHE A 509 4.63 11.08 20.08
CA PHE A 509 3.63 12.06 20.54
C PHE A 509 4.05 13.50 20.20
N LYS A 510 5.30 13.87 20.50
CA LYS A 510 5.85 15.19 20.19
C LYS A 510 5.81 15.49 18.69
N LYS A 511 6.16 14.51 17.85
CA LYS A 511 6.12 14.66 16.38
C LYS A 511 4.67 14.78 15.86
N VAL A 512 3.72 14.02 16.41
CA VAL A 512 2.30 14.10 16.02
C VAL A 512 1.68 15.45 16.43
N ILE A 513 1.96 15.96 17.63
CA ILE A 513 1.56 17.31 18.02
C ILE A 513 2.15 18.36 17.06
N LYS A 514 3.42 18.21 16.68
CA LYS A 514 4.06 19.12 15.72
C LYS A 514 3.40 19.07 14.35
N MET A 515 3.01 17.89 13.86
CA MET A 515 2.25 17.73 12.63
C MET A 515 0.88 18.41 12.73
N ALA A 516 0.12 18.13 13.79
CA ALA A 516 -1.19 18.74 14.03
C ALA A 516 -1.13 20.27 14.10
N SER A 517 -0.09 20.81 14.74
CA SER A 517 0.19 22.25 14.79
C SER A 517 0.48 22.82 13.41
N THR A 518 1.28 22.11 12.61
CA THR A 518 1.70 22.55 11.28
C THR A 518 0.51 22.59 10.32
N LEU A 519 -0.36 21.59 10.36
CA LEU A 519 -1.60 21.54 9.56
C LEU A 519 -2.63 22.58 10.01
N GLY A 520 -2.58 22.99 11.29
CA GLY A 520 -3.47 23.97 11.87
C GLY A 520 -4.90 23.47 12.07
N SER A 521 -5.82 24.41 12.28
CA SER A 521 -7.25 24.10 12.33
C SER A 521 -7.85 24.20 10.94
N SER A 522 -8.48 23.12 10.46
CA SER A 522 -9.33 23.11 9.27
C SER A 522 -10.58 23.96 9.51
N ASN A 523 -10.43 25.28 9.45
CA ASN A 523 -11.53 26.22 9.53
C ASN A 523 -12.08 26.41 8.12
N PHE A 524 -13.36 26.10 7.98
CA PHE A 524 -14.10 26.37 6.77
C PHE A 524 -14.72 27.75 6.88
N ASP A 525 -14.62 28.55 5.82
CA ASP A 525 -15.32 29.82 5.76
C ASP A 525 -16.84 29.60 5.64
N LYS A 526 -17.61 30.69 5.65
CA LYS A 526 -19.08 30.65 5.53
C LYS A 526 -19.57 30.02 4.20
N HIS A 527 -18.68 29.85 3.23
CA HIS A 527 -18.96 29.24 1.92
C HIS A 527 -18.45 27.79 1.82
N GLY A 528 -17.93 27.21 2.92
CA GLY A 528 -17.45 25.84 2.95
C GLY A 528 -16.06 25.64 2.33
N LYS A 529 -15.30 26.71 2.08
CA LYS A 529 -13.93 26.67 1.57
C LYS A 529 -12.94 26.62 2.72
N MET A 530 -12.01 25.66 2.68
CA MET A 530 -10.95 25.55 3.68
C MET A 530 -9.87 26.61 3.42
N GLU A 531 -9.69 27.57 4.32
CA GLU A 531 -8.57 28.52 4.21
C GLU A 531 -7.29 27.86 4.73
N LEU A 532 -6.32 27.60 3.84
CA LEU A 532 -4.93 27.32 4.21
C LEU A 532 -4.30 28.65 4.63
N ARG A 533 -4.55 29.10 5.87
CA ARG A 533 -4.04 30.38 6.36
C ARG A 533 -2.53 30.33 6.60
N GLU A 534 -1.84 31.31 6.04
CA GLU A 534 -0.47 31.69 6.39
C GLU A 534 -0.41 32.19 7.86
N SER A 535 0.75 32.02 8.49
CA SER A 535 1.00 31.62 9.88
C SER A 535 0.42 32.40 11.07
N ASP A 536 -0.23 33.54 10.92
CA ASP A 536 -0.20 34.52 12.03
C ASP A 536 -1.38 34.49 13.01
N ILE A 537 -2.41 33.67 12.75
CA ILE A 537 -3.60 33.53 13.63
C ILE A 537 -3.67 32.14 14.31
N SER A 538 -2.67 31.26 14.07
CA SER A 538 -2.76 29.83 14.40
C SER A 538 -2.57 29.46 15.88
N SER A 539 -1.81 30.27 16.64
CA SER A 539 -1.41 29.91 18.01
C SER A 539 -2.61 29.78 18.96
N ASN A 540 -3.56 30.71 18.92
CA ASN A 540 -4.74 30.69 19.80
C ASN A 540 -5.74 29.59 19.39
N THR A 541 -5.88 29.31 18.09
CA THR A 541 -6.76 28.24 17.60
C THR A 541 -6.22 26.85 17.92
N PHE A 542 -4.90 26.64 17.80
CA PHE A 542 -4.30 25.35 18.13
C PHE A 542 -4.27 25.11 19.64
N SER A 543 -4.02 26.16 20.45
CA SER A 543 -4.13 26.08 21.91
C SER A 543 -5.51 25.56 22.36
N ARG A 544 -6.59 26.02 21.70
CA ARG A 544 -7.95 25.50 21.95
C ARG A 544 -8.11 24.02 21.59
N LYS A 545 -7.51 23.56 20.49
CA LYS A 545 -7.49 22.13 20.12
C LYS A 545 -6.74 21.30 21.17
N VAL A 546 -5.57 21.77 21.60
CA VAL A 546 -4.77 21.12 22.65
C VAL A 546 -5.56 20.98 23.95
N LYS A 547 -6.29 22.03 24.36
CA LYS A 547 -7.19 21.95 25.51
C LYS A 547 -8.24 20.83 25.33
N VAL A 548 -8.84 20.69 24.15
CA VAL A 548 -9.83 19.63 23.87
C VAL A 548 -9.17 18.24 23.94
N TYR A 549 -7.98 18.06 23.37
CA TYR A 549 -7.25 16.78 23.44
C TYR A 549 -6.96 16.37 24.89
N VAL A 550 -6.47 17.30 25.71
CA VAL A 550 -6.20 17.07 27.15
C VAL A 550 -7.48 16.63 27.87
N LEU A 551 -8.57 17.35 27.68
CA LEU A 551 -9.84 17.03 28.32
C LEU A 551 -10.37 15.63 27.91
N GLN A 552 -10.37 15.33 26.61
CA GLN A 552 -10.90 14.07 26.08
C GLN A 552 -10.02 12.88 26.45
N SER A 553 -8.69 13.02 26.38
CA SER A 553 -7.80 11.92 26.69
C SER A 553 -7.76 11.63 28.19
N LEU A 554 -7.83 12.65 29.05
CA LEU A 554 -7.96 12.44 30.49
C LEU A 554 -9.29 11.76 30.85
N GLU A 555 -10.39 12.17 30.23
CA GLU A 555 -11.70 11.53 30.42
C GLU A 555 -11.66 10.06 30.02
N ALA A 556 -11.10 9.74 28.85
CA ALA A 556 -10.89 8.36 28.39
C ALA A 556 -9.98 7.56 29.33
N ALA A 557 -8.86 8.15 29.78
CA ALA A 557 -7.94 7.51 30.72
C ALA A 557 -8.60 7.22 32.08
N CYS A 558 -9.37 8.18 32.62
CA CYS A 558 -10.11 8.01 33.87
C CYS A 558 -11.15 6.90 33.76
N ASN A 559 -11.89 6.84 32.66
CA ASN A 559 -12.85 5.78 32.40
C ASN A 559 -12.17 4.40 32.33
N ARG A 560 -11.06 4.28 31.59
CA ARG A 560 -10.25 3.04 31.53
C ARG A 560 -9.72 2.60 32.90
N VAL A 561 -9.27 3.55 33.73
CA VAL A 561 -8.86 3.27 35.10
C VAL A 561 -10.03 2.77 35.96
N SER A 562 -11.21 3.39 35.84
CA SER A 562 -12.42 2.98 36.57
C SER A 562 -12.84 1.55 36.24
N GLU A 563 -12.82 1.18 34.96
CA GLU A 563 -13.11 -0.18 34.48
C GLU A 563 -12.09 -1.18 35.04
N LYS A 564 -10.80 -0.85 34.98
CA LYS A 564 -9.71 -1.69 35.51
C LYS A 564 -9.83 -1.89 37.02
N VAL A 565 -10.22 -0.86 37.77
CA VAL A 565 -10.42 -0.94 39.22
C VAL A 565 -11.62 -1.80 39.57
N SER A 566 -12.74 -1.64 38.85
CA SER A 566 -13.96 -2.44 39.04
C SER A 566 -13.68 -3.94 38.86
N LEU A 567 -12.96 -4.31 37.80
CA LEU A 567 -12.56 -5.70 37.54
C LEU A 567 -11.61 -6.26 38.62
N ARG A 568 -10.79 -5.41 39.25
CA ARG A 568 -9.77 -5.80 40.23
C ARG A 568 -10.31 -5.85 41.66
N SER A 569 -11.31 -5.03 41.99
CA SER A 569 -12.00 -5.08 43.28
C SER A 569 -12.80 -6.37 43.44
N ASP A 570 -13.39 -6.88 42.35
CA ASP A 570 -14.15 -8.13 42.35
C ASP A 570 -13.26 -9.36 42.64
N MET A 571 -11.95 -9.23 42.35
CA MET A 571 -10.98 -10.32 42.43
C MET A 571 -10.04 -10.24 43.65
N GLY A 572 -10.10 -9.18 44.48
CA GLY A 572 -9.09 -8.96 45.53
C GLY A 572 -9.52 -8.14 46.75
N ARG A 573 -9.00 -8.51 47.94
CA ARG A 573 -9.23 -7.87 49.25
C ARG A 573 -8.60 -6.46 49.42
N LYS A 574 -8.55 -5.63 48.39
CA LYS A 574 -8.02 -4.24 48.49
C LYS A 574 -9.16 -3.24 48.30
N HIS A 575 -9.17 -2.18 49.10
CA HIS A 575 -10.20 -1.14 49.02
C HIS A 575 -10.22 -0.49 47.63
N PRO A 576 -11.37 -0.42 46.92
CA PRO A 576 -11.48 0.10 45.56
C PRO A 576 -10.88 1.51 45.40
N LEU A 577 -11.14 2.41 46.36
CA LEU A 577 -10.55 3.76 46.36
C LEU A 577 -9.01 3.78 46.45
N ALA A 578 -8.41 2.85 47.19
CA ALA A 578 -6.94 2.77 47.28
C ALA A 578 -6.32 2.23 45.99
N LEU A 579 -7.02 1.33 45.29
CA LEU A 579 -6.62 0.89 43.95
C LEU A 579 -6.76 2.04 42.95
N LEU A 580 -7.89 2.75 42.97
CA LEU A 580 -8.13 3.92 42.13
C LEU A 580 -7.07 5.00 42.31
N ALA A 581 -6.72 5.34 43.56
CA ALA A 581 -5.69 6.33 43.85
C ALA A 581 -4.31 5.93 43.28
N ASN A 582 -3.95 4.64 43.37
CA ASN A 582 -2.69 4.15 42.82
C ASN A 582 -2.65 4.18 41.28
N GLU A 583 -3.74 3.77 40.63
CA GLU A 583 -3.82 3.80 39.16
C GLU A 583 -3.88 5.23 38.62
N LEU A 584 -4.66 6.13 39.25
CA LEU A 584 -4.67 7.56 38.89
C LEU A 584 -3.31 8.21 39.12
N LYS A 585 -2.59 7.83 40.18
CA LYS A 585 -1.22 8.32 40.39
C LYS A 585 -0.30 7.93 39.24
N SER A 586 -0.42 6.71 38.71
CA SER A 586 0.34 6.29 37.52
C SER A 586 0.05 7.19 36.31
N VAL A 587 -1.22 7.54 36.09
CA VAL A 587 -1.61 8.47 35.01
C VAL A 587 -1.02 9.86 35.22
N VAL A 588 -1.04 10.38 36.45
CA VAL A 588 -0.42 11.67 36.79
C VAL A 588 1.09 11.66 36.54
N ASP A 589 1.77 10.60 36.98
CA ASP A 589 3.22 10.47 36.84
C ASP A 589 3.61 10.41 35.34
N GLU A 590 2.83 9.71 34.52
CA GLU A 590 3.01 9.68 33.06
C GLU A 590 2.72 11.05 32.42
N GLU A 591 1.63 11.71 32.79
CA GLU A 591 1.26 13.04 32.29
C GLU A 591 2.36 14.06 32.57
N LEU A 592 2.88 14.11 33.80
CA LEU A 592 3.92 15.06 34.19
C LEU A 592 5.27 14.78 33.52
N SER A 593 5.62 13.51 33.34
CA SER A 593 6.92 13.11 32.77
C SER A 593 6.96 13.17 31.25
N THR A 594 5.84 12.85 30.58
CA THR A 594 5.81 12.58 29.14
C THR A 594 5.01 13.62 28.35
N TYR A 595 3.77 13.91 28.75
CA TYR A 595 2.84 14.68 27.93
C TYR A 595 2.86 16.17 28.24
N TYR A 596 2.79 16.55 29.51
CA TYR A 596 2.76 17.94 29.98
C TYR A 596 3.93 18.79 29.44
N PRO A 597 5.20 18.33 29.42
CA PRO A 597 6.31 19.12 28.89
C PRO A 597 6.16 19.51 27.41
N VAL A 598 5.38 18.74 26.63
CA VAL A 598 5.08 19.03 25.23
C VAL A 598 3.83 19.89 25.11
N LEU A 599 2.79 19.58 25.90
CA LEU A 599 1.50 20.26 25.86
C LEU A 599 1.60 21.71 26.37
N CYS A 600 2.39 21.97 27.41
CA CYS A 600 2.53 23.28 28.03
C CYS A 600 3.10 24.35 27.08
N TYR A 601 3.85 23.93 26.05
CA TYR A 601 4.35 24.82 25.00
C TYR A 601 3.20 25.43 24.17
N TRP A 602 2.11 24.68 23.96
CA TRP A 602 0.96 25.11 23.16
C TRP A 602 -0.22 25.59 24.01
N TYR A 603 -0.33 25.08 25.24
CA TYR A 603 -1.37 25.43 26.19
C TYR A 603 -0.76 25.52 27.61
N PRO A 604 -0.27 26.70 28.01
CA PRO A 604 0.41 26.88 29.31
C PRO A 604 -0.44 26.44 30.51
N GLU A 605 -1.76 26.63 30.44
CA GLU A 605 -2.72 26.28 31.49
C GLU A 605 -3.08 24.77 31.51
N ALA A 606 -2.43 23.93 30.68
CA ALA A 606 -2.67 22.49 30.65
C ALA A 606 -2.57 21.84 32.04
N GLY A 607 -1.55 22.22 32.82
CA GLY A 607 -1.29 21.64 34.14
C GLY A 607 -2.45 21.88 35.13
N GLU A 608 -3.05 23.07 35.09
CA GLU A 608 -4.21 23.40 35.93
C GLU A 608 -5.43 22.55 35.51
N VAL A 609 -5.68 22.42 34.21
CA VAL A 609 -6.79 21.63 33.68
C VAL A 609 -6.64 20.15 34.03
N ILE A 610 -5.43 19.58 33.90
CA ILE A 610 -5.16 18.18 34.25
C ILE A 610 -5.42 17.97 35.74
N ALA A 611 -4.83 18.80 36.61
CA ALA A 611 -4.99 18.67 38.06
C ALA A 611 -6.46 18.77 38.48
N MET A 612 -7.19 19.75 37.93
CA MET A 612 -8.62 19.96 38.19
C MET A 612 -9.45 18.75 37.78
N LYS A 613 -9.22 18.20 36.58
CA LYS A 613 -9.99 17.05 36.08
C LYS A 613 -9.75 15.79 36.89
N LEU A 614 -8.50 15.48 37.22
CA LEU A 614 -8.17 14.30 38.01
C LEU A 614 -8.66 14.42 39.45
N HIS A 615 -8.55 15.61 40.06
CA HIS A 615 -9.09 15.86 41.40
C HIS A 615 -10.61 15.73 41.43
N HIS A 616 -11.29 16.32 40.45
CA HIS A 616 -12.75 16.23 40.33
C HIS A 616 -13.20 14.78 40.15
N PHE A 617 -12.58 14.03 39.24
CA PHE A 617 -12.91 12.62 38.99
C PHE A 617 -12.73 11.76 40.24
N TYR A 618 -11.60 11.90 40.96
CA TYR A 618 -11.40 11.18 42.22
C TYR A 618 -12.43 11.59 43.28
N GLY A 619 -12.75 12.88 43.38
CA GLY A 619 -13.79 13.41 44.26
C GLY A 619 -15.18 12.82 44.00
N GLU A 620 -15.58 12.70 42.74
CA GLU A 620 -16.85 12.06 42.36
C GLU A 620 -16.90 10.58 42.72
N MET A 621 -15.77 9.86 42.58
CA MET A 621 -15.69 8.45 42.96
C MET A 621 -15.69 8.25 44.48
N LEU A 622 -15.13 9.20 45.23
CA LEU A 622 -15.20 9.22 46.70
C LEU A 622 -16.65 9.41 47.18
N THR A 623 -17.37 10.38 46.63
CA THR A 623 -18.76 10.63 47.04
C THR A 623 -19.66 9.45 46.70
N LYS A 624 -19.56 8.89 45.49
CA LYS A 624 -20.34 7.71 45.07
C LYS A 624 -20.13 6.50 46.01
N ASN A 625 -18.90 6.21 46.40
CA ASN A 625 -18.62 5.11 47.33
C ASN A 625 -19.12 5.37 48.76
N ASN A 626 -19.08 6.62 49.24
CA ASN A 626 -19.63 6.97 50.55
C ASN A 626 -21.16 6.84 50.58
N TYR A 627 -21.87 7.13 49.48
CA TYR A 627 -23.31 6.93 49.40
C TYR A 627 -23.69 5.44 49.39
N CYS A 628 -22.94 4.58 48.70
CA CYS A 628 -23.18 3.13 48.71
C CYS A 628 -22.91 2.46 50.06
N GLN A 629 -21.96 2.97 50.85
CA GLN A 629 -21.71 2.47 52.23
C GLN A 629 -22.82 2.86 53.22
N HIS A 630 -23.62 3.89 52.93
CA HIS A 630 -24.74 4.30 53.78
C HIS A 630 -26.07 3.57 53.47
N GLU A 631 -26.17 2.81 52.39
CA GLU A 631 -27.34 1.97 52.08
C GLU A 631 -27.20 0.51 52.58
N GLU A 632 -26.04 0.10 53.09
CA GLU A 632 -25.76 -1.25 53.60
C GLU A 632 -25.82 -1.38 55.14
N ASP A 633 -26.37 -0.40 55.88
CA ASP A 633 -26.70 -0.59 57.30
C ASP A 633 -28.14 -1.14 57.43
N PRO A 634 -28.37 -2.40 57.82
CA PRO A 634 -29.70 -2.87 58.18
C PRO A 634 -30.08 -2.18 59.50
N GLN A 635 -31.15 -1.39 59.46
CA GLN A 635 -31.91 -1.06 60.66
C GLN A 635 -32.48 -2.36 61.26
N ASP A 636 -31.74 -2.95 62.20
CA ASP A 636 -32.26 -3.88 63.20
C ASP A 636 -31.71 -3.47 64.57
N GLN A 637 -32.54 -2.78 65.37
CA GLN A 637 -32.91 -3.16 66.75
C GLN A 637 -33.65 -2.02 67.48
N VAL A 638 -34.47 -2.44 68.45
CA VAL A 638 -35.28 -1.70 69.44
C VAL A 638 -36.72 -1.44 68.94
N ASP A 639 -37.80 -2.07 69.44
CA ASP A 639 -38.07 -2.94 70.59
C ASP A 639 -39.25 -3.89 70.25
#